data_AF-A0A6J2JUF0-F1
#
_entry.id   AF-A0A6J2JUF0-F1
#
_cell.length_a   1.000
_cell.length_b   1.000
_cell.length_c   1.000
_cell.angle_alpha   90.00
_cell.angle_beta   90.00
_cell.angle_gamma   90.00
#
_symmetry.space_group_name_H-M   'P 1'
#
loop_
_entity.id
_entity.type
_entity.pdbx_description
1 polymer ?
#
loop_
_entity_poly.entity_id
_entity_poly.type
_entity_poly.pdbx_seq_one_letter_code
_entity_poly.pdbx_strand_id
1 'polypeptide(L)'
;MEVDLGNDVITALRSDLAGLQYKRDKLISENGDLKNQMLSRDQRILEQQVEIDHLREQNARQNAIISSLRKKIQDLEETHRNLQTVQGRSDLTVQTLQRDNRYCEEKIKDLEKKLRSLELDCHNEEQQKENARCQFHDLIRRLSAALDADFCDSTHTHSPEALIVKAAELVQEITRLKNKCMNTTESLSTTEQDLRSCRDALERSNNDKDILQRQLSSQLLDIERLKQEKESLAVQNRVVERELHEAREKLSHCTKNLNVVTDNVNQNESIIVQLKEDLRHRDEKYQRLHAEFRNTMESFAILLSLPTRFVEAHESTIKERIREILSESKDKTVQIEALRDKLNMESQQLGRTAHLHDQATTRVRILEDERNMLEAKVHKLESELNAMELSRDSLRKDKANFVAFLERLSRTLNMDELTQDVGIELHTESIIHRAEQLARLESDKIVDKTAVVYQLQRRIRILREQLQRKDLHLDLLRRKLSVQEESCRVRAVLQAERDEAMSRSKKLARQCDKLSAQLSDARAQLRDLNAQLADAADYKITSLERARKIEELQKRLDEAELLRSRYNRKVNVLKDQVRATGETFEQERTSTEHQIAMLRDDLARTKEALAECQRREAQLQSFRNSIAKLLGILVPASVSDFEMVSRLQKLIDAHHDFTIVSRRYDDPALLRASSRSPPPSRCRTRTPDRSLRYDDSGYADPAFDIDDDLYKTRPPL
;
A
#
# COMPACT_ATOMS: atom_id res chain seq x y z
N MET A 1 -61.22 -57.66 -34.93
CA MET A 1 -61.27 -56.25 -34.49
C MET A 1 -60.90 -56.08 -33.01
N GLU A 2 -61.26 -56.98 -32.09
CA GLU A 2 -60.86 -56.81 -30.67
C GLU A 2 -59.36 -56.95 -30.38
N VAL A 3 -58.61 -57.71 -31.20
CA VAL A 3 -57.16 -57.96 -30.98
C VAL A 3 -56.30 -56.73 -31.24
N ASP A 4 -56.64 -55.89 -32.23
CA ASP A 4 -55.86 -54.66 -32.54
C ASP A 4 -56.05 -53.59 -31.46
N LEU A 5 -57.28 -53.39 -30.97
CA LEU A 5 -57.56 -52.49 -29.83
C LEU A 5 -56.80 -52.91 -28.57
N GLY A 6 -56.62 -54.22 -28.34
CA GLY A 6 -55.76 -54.72 -27.26
C GLY A 6 -54.29 -54.34 -27.43
N ASN A 7 -53.75 -54.44 -28.65
CA ASN A 7 -52.36 -54.08 -28.94
C ASN A 7 -52.09 -52.57 -28.85
N ASP A 8 -53.03 -51.72 -29.27
CA ASP A 8 -52.91 -50.26 -29.12
C ASP A 8 -52.92 -49.86 -27.64
N VAL A 9 -53.82 -50.44 -26.82
CA VAL A 9 -53.85 -50.20 -25.37
C VAL A 9 -52.56 -50.70 -24.69
N ILE A 10 -52.04 -51.87 -25.06
CA ILE A 10 -50.75 -52.37 -24.55
C ILE A 10 -49.58 -51.45 -24.95
N THR A 11 -49.62 -50.89 -26.16
CA THR A 11 -48.57 -49.98 -26.66
C THR A 11 -48.63 -48.62 -25.95
N ALA A 12 -49.83 -48.07 -25.73
CA ALA A 12 -50.03 -46.87 -24.93
C ALA A 12 -49.54 -47.07 -23.49
N LEU A 13 -49.96 -48.16 -22.82
CA LEU A 13 -49.50 -48.49 -21.46
C LEU A 13 -47.98 -48.69 -21.36
N ARG A 14 -47.33 -49.23 -22.40
CA ARG A 14 -45.85 -49.32 -22.47
C ARG A 14 -45.20 -47.95 -22.64
N SER A 15 -45.78 -47.05 -23.44
CA SER A 15 -45.32 -45.67 -23.59
C SER A 15 -45.45 -44.89 -22.28
N ASP A 16 -46.59 -45.00 -21.60
CA ASP A 16 -46.83 -44.39 -20.30
C ASP A 16 -45.89 -44.95 -19.22
N LEU A 17 -45.67 -46.28 -19.19
CA LEU A 17 -44.69 -46.91 -18.30
C LEU A 17 -43.27 -46.38 -18.56
N ALA A 18 -42.87 -46.24 -19.82
CA ALA A 18 -41.55 -45.70 -20.19
C ALA A 18 -41.42 -44.21 -19.80
N GLY A 19 -42.48 -43.41 -20.00
CA GLY A 19 -42.53 -42.01 -19.56
C GLY A 19 -42.46 -41.86 -18.04
N LEU A 20 -43.13 -42.75 -17.29
CA LEU A 20 -43.05 -42.81 -15.83
C LEU A 20 -41.68 -43.29 -15.34
N GLN A 21 -41.06 -44.26 -16.02
CA GLN A 21 -39.68 -44.69 -15.73
C GLN A 21 -38.67 -43.57 -15.97
N TYR A 22 -38.75 -42.87 -17.11
CA TYR A 22 -37.92 -41.69 -17.38
C TYR A 22 -38.12 -40.60 -16.33
N LYS A 23 -39.37 -40.31 -15.94
CA LYS A 23 -39.69 -39.35 -14.88
C LYS A 23 -39.13 -39.78 -13.52
N ARG A 24 -39.22 -41.06 -13.17
CA ARG A 24 -38.61 -41.64 -11.96
C ARG A 24 -37.10 -41.46 -11.98
N ASP A 25 -36.43 -41.79 -13.08
CA ASP A 25 -34.97 -41.77 -13.18
C ASP A 25 -34.42 -40.33 -13.18
N LYS A 26 -35.14 -39.41 -13.83
CA LYS A 26 -34.89 -37.97 -13.73
C LYS A 26 -35.04 -37.47 -12.29
N LEU A 27 -36.13 -37.83 -11.59
CA LEU A 27 -36.33 -37.45 -10.18
C LEU A 27 -35.30 -38.08 -9.24
N ILE A 28 -34.80 -39.28 -9.53
CA ILE A 28 -33.70 -39.91 -8.79
C ILE A 28 -32.40 -39.11 -8.98
N SER A 29 -32.09 -38.70 -10.21
CA SER A 29 -30.93 -37.84 -10.50
C SER A 29 -31.05 -36.50 -9.77
N GLU A 30 -32.17 -35.80 -9.92
CA GLU A 30 -32.42 -34.51 -9.26
C GLU A 30 -32.35 -34.64 -7.72
N ASN A 31 -32.82 -35.74 -7.14
CA ASN A 31 -32.70 -36.01 -5.70
C ASN A 31 -31.24 -36.29 -5.28
N GLY A 32 -30.47 -36.98 -6.12
CA GLY A 32 -29.02 -37.15 -5.93
C GLY A 32 -28.26 -35.83 -5.96
N ASP A 33 -28.54 -34.99 -6.96
CA ASP A 33 -27.95 -33.65 -7.09
C ASP A 33 -28.30 -32.74 -5.91
N LEU A 34 -29.56 -32.76 -5.46
CA LEU A 34 -29.99 -32.02 -4.27
C LEU A 34 -29.32 -32.52 -2.99
N LYS A 35 -29.10 -33.84 -2.83
CA LYS A 35 -28.33 -34.40 -1.70
C LYS A 35 -26.87 -33.96 -1.74
N ASN A 36 -26.23 -33.97 -2.91
CA ASN A 36 -24.85 -33.50 -3.06
C ASN A 36 -24.73 -31.99 -2.77
N GLN A 37 -25.70 -31.18 -3.20
CA GLN A 37 -25.78 -29.76 -2.84
C GLN A 37 -26.01 -29.54 -1.34
N MET A 38 -26.82 -30.37 -0.68
CA MET A 38 -27.00 -30.31 0.77
C MET A 38 -25.70 -30.66 1.51
N LEU A 39 -25.03 -31.76 1.17
CA LEU A 39 -23.75 -32.13 1.78
C LEU A 39 -22.68 -31.04 1.59
N SER A 40 -22.62 -30.40 0.42
CA SER A 40 -21.73 -29.25 0.18
C SER A 40 -22.09 -28.02 1.02
N ARG A 41 -23.37 -27.77 1.29
CA ARG A 41 -23.82 -26.72 2.21
C ARG A 41 -23.49 -27.05 3.66
N ASP A 42 -23.72 -28.29 4.10
CA ASP A 42 -23.42 -28.73 5.46
C ASP A 42 -21.91 -28.65 5.75
N GLN A 43 -21.06 -29.06 4.79
CA GLN A 43 -19.61 -28.88 4.85
C GLN A 43 -19.22 -27.39 4.98
N ARG A 44 -19.82 -26.51 4.18
CA ARG A 44 -19.57 -25.07 4.25
C ARG A 44 -20.04 -24.45 5.57
N ILE A 45 -21.15 -24.92 6.14
CA ILE A 45 -21.63 -24.51 7.47
C ILE A 45 -20.62 -24.93 8.55
N LEU A 46 -20.05 -26.14 8.45
CA LEU A 46 -19.01 -26.61 9.37
C LEU A 46 -17.74 -25.77 9.29
N GLU A 47 -17.28 -25.44 8.08
CA GLU A 47 -16.14 -24.54 7.84
C GLU A 47 -16.37 -23.14 8.45
N GLN A 48 -17.55 -22.56 8.21
CA GLN A 48 -17.94 -21.27 8.79
C GLN A 48 -18.05 -21.32 10.32
N GLN A 49 -18.48 -22.44 10.89
CA GLN A 49 -18.53 -22.62 12.35
C GLN A 49 -17.13 -22.66 12.97
N VAL A 50 -16.17 -23.35 12.34
CA VAL A 50 -14.76 -23.37 12.75
C VAL A 50 -14.14 -21.96 12.65
N GLU A 51 -14.44 -21.20 11.59
CA GLU A 51 -14.00 -19.81 11.44
C GLU A 51 -14.57 -18.90 12.54
N ILE A 52 -15.87 -19.03 12.85
CA ILE A 52 -16.52 -18.30 13.96
C ILE A 52 -15.87 -18.60 15.30
N ASP A 53 -15.56 -19.87 15.59
CA ASP A 53 -14.95 -20.25 16.86
C ASP A 53 -13.47 -19.81 16.95
N HIS A 54 -12.73 -19.80 15.83
CA HIS A 54 -11.40 -19.20 15.78
C HIS A 54 -11.43 -17.67 16.03
N LEU A 55 -12.37 -16.95 15.41
CA LEU A 55 -12.57 -15.52 15.65
C LEU A 55 -12.99 -15.22 17.10
N ARG A 56 -13.83 -16.06 17.72
CA ARG A 56 -14.18 -15.97 19.14
C ARG A 56 -12.95 -16.17 20.03
N GLU A 57 -12.12 -17.17 19.74
CA GLU A 57 -10.89 -17.40 20.50
C GLU A 57 -9.91 -16.22 20.36
N GLN A 58 -9.73 -15.70 19.14
CA GLN A 58 -8.89 -14.53 18.89
C GLN A 58 -9.40 -13.29 19.64
N ASN A 59 -10.72 -13.07 19.66
CA ASN A 59 -11.35 -11.98 20.41
C ASN A 59 -11.14 -12.14 21.93
N ALA A 60 -11.30 -13.35 22.48
CA ALA A 60 -11.02 -13.64 23.89
C ALA A 60 -9.54 -13.38 24.26
N ARG A 61 -8.59 -13.81 23.41
CA ARG A 61 -7.15 -13.53 23.57
C ARG A 61 -6.86 -12.02 23.54
N GLN A 62 -7.49 -11.27 22.62
CA GLN A 62 -7.36 -9.80 22.57
C GLN A 62 -7.94 -9.13 23.82
N ASN A 63 -9.09 -9.54 24.32
CA ASN A 63 -9.70 -9.00 25.55
C ASN A 63 -8.85 -9.29 26.79
N ALA A 64 -8.19 -10.44 26.86
CA ALA A 64 -7.24 -10.76 27.93
C ALA A 64 -6.03 -9.81 27.92
N ILE A 65 -5.47 -9.51 26.74
CA ILE A 65 -4.38 -8.53 26.56
C ILE A 65 -4.84 -7.11 26.93
N ILE A 66 -6.03 -6.68 26.49
CA ILE A 66 -6.60 -5.37 26.84
C ILE A 66 -6.78 -5.26 28.36
N SER A 67 -7.22 -6.33 29.03
CA SER A 67 -7.41 -6.36 30.48
C SER A 67 -6.07 -6.31 31.24
N SER A 68 -5.03 -7.00 30.78
CA SER A 68 -3.71 -6.94 31.41
C SER A 68 -3.02 -5.57 31.19
N LEU A 69 -3.19 -4.96 30.01
CA LEU A 69 -2.71 -3.60 29.74
C LEU A 69 -3.43 -2.56 30.59
N ARG A 70 -4.77 -2.65 30.74
CA ARG A 70 -5.53 -1.78 31.65
C ARG A 70 -5.04 -1.90 33.09
N LYS A 71 -4.76 -3.11 33.56
CA LYS A 71 -4.18 -3.32 34.88
C LYS A 71 -2.78 -2.69 35.00
N LYS A 72 -1.87 -2.92 34.03
CA LYS A 72 -0.52 -2.31 34.03
C LYS A 72 -0.59 -0.77 34.02
N ILE A 73 -1.58 -0.17 33.36
CA ILE A 73 -1.83 1.29 33.41
C ILE A 73 -2.30 1.71 34.82
N GLN A 74 -3.25 1.01 35.42
CA GLN A 74 -3.73 1.30 36.78
C GLN A 74 -2.60 1.21 37.83
N ASP A 75 -1.77 0.16 37.76
CA ASP A 75 -0.61 -0.03 38.63
C ASP A 75 0.42 1.12 38.46
N LEU A 76 0.60 1.61 37.23
CA LEU A 76 1.47 2.77 36.92
C LEU A 76 0.89 4.10 37.41
N GLU A 77 -0.42 4.30 37.31
CA GLU A 77 -1.09 5.50 37.87
C GLU A 77 -1.01 5.52 39.40
N GLU A 78 -1.19 4.37 40.06
CA GLU A 78 -1.13 4.26 41.51
C GLU A 78 0.29 4.47 42.06
N THR A 79 1.30 3.88 41.41
CA THR A 79 2.71 4.16 41.73
C THR A 79 3.08 5.63 41.50
N HIS A 80 2.57 6.28 40.44
CA HIS A 80 2.79 7.71 40.23
C HIS A 80 2.18 8.58 41.35
N ARG A 81 0.92 8.31 41.77
CA ARG A 81 0.27 9.02 42.90
C ARG A 81 1.04 8.84 44.21
N ASN A 82 1.54 7.63 44.46
CA ASN A 82 2.35 7.33 45.65
C ASN A 82 3.67 8.10 45.63
N LEU A 83 4.39 8.12 44.50
CA LEU A 83 5.62 8.92 44.33
C LEU A 83 5.35 10.42 44.53
N GLN A 84 4.27 10.95 43.97
CA GLN A 84 3.90 12.36 44.15
C GLN A 84 3.58 12.71 45.61
N THR A 85 2.96 11.77 46.35
CA THR A 85 2.68 11.91 47.78
C THR A 85 3.96 11.87 48.63
N VAL A 86 4.91 10.99 48.28
CA VAL A 86 6.23 10.92 48.94
C VAL A 86 7.03 12.19 48.65
N GLN A 87 7.02 12.68 47.42
CA GLN A 87 7.70 13.92 47.02
C GLN A 87 7.17 15.13 47.80
N GLY A 88 5.85 15.29 47.91
CA GLY A 88 5.26 16.37 48.72
C GLY A 88 5.64 16.30 50.20
N ARG A 89 5.86 15.10 50.75
CA ARG A 89 6.39 14.92 52.12
C ARG A 89 7.88 15.26 52.21
N SER A 90 8.72 14.85 51.26
CA SER A 90 10.14 15.21 51.27
C SER A 90 10.33 16.72 51.12
N ASP A 91 9.54 17.39 50.28
CA ASP A 91 9.62 18.84 50.10
C ASP A 91 9.25 19.59 51.39
N LEU A 92 8.24 19.10 52.14
CA LEU A 92 7.88 19.65 53.46
C LEU A 92 8.99 19.45 54.50
N THR A 93 9.63 18.28 54.53
CA THR A 93 10.78 18.00 55.41
C THR A 93 11.96 18.90 55.07
N VAL A 94 12.28 19.07 53.78
CA VAL A 94 13.36 19.96 53.31
C VAL A 94 13.07 21.42 53.70
N GLN A 95 11.83 21.91 53.50
CA GLN A 95 11.45 23.26 53.94
C GLN A 95 11.57 23.45 55.46
N THR A 96 11.26 22.42 56.25
CA THR A 96 11.39 22.46 57.72
C THR A 96 12.85 22.55 58.13
N LEU A 97 13.70 21.63 57.62
CA LEU A 97 15.14 21.66 57.85
C LEU A 97 15.80 22.98 57.39
N GLN A 98 15.32 23.58 56.31
CA GLN A 98 15.77 24.91 55.86
C GLN A 98 15.33 26.07 56.77
N ARG A 99 14.24 25.93 57.55
CA ARG A 99 13.87 26.90 58.59
C ARG A 99 14.75 26.70 59.82
N ASP A 100 14.91 25.46 60.26
CA ASP A 100 15.72 25.11 61.44
C ASP A 100 17.19 25.49 61.25
N ASN A 101 17.76 25.27 60.06
CA ASN A 101 19.14 25.67 59.76
C ASN A 101 19.33 27.19 59.82
N ARG A 102 18.39 27.98 59.27
CA ARG A 102 18.42 29.46 59.39
C ARG A 102 18.32 29.93 60.83
N TYR A 103 17.47 29.31 61.64
CA TYR A 103 17.37 29.60 63.07
C TYR A 103 18.66 29.26 63.83
N CYS A 104 19.32 28.15 63.50
CA CYS A 104 20.63 27.81 64.04
C CYS A 104 21.71 28.81 63.62
N GLU A 105 21.75 29.25 62.35
CA GLU A 105 22.68 30.28 61.86
C GLU A 105 22.49 31.63 62.58
N GLU A 106 21.25 32.06 62.82
CA GLU A 106 20.96 33.27 63.61
C GLU A 106 21.41 33.12 65.07
N LYS A 107 21.11 31.96 65.69
CA LYS A 107 21.52 31.67 67.07
C LYS A 107 23.04 31.58 67.23
N ILE A 108 23.76 31.08 66.22
CA ILE A 108 25.23 31.11 66.18
C ILE A 108 25.74 32.56 66.16
N LYS A 109 25.22 33.42 65.28
CA LYS A 109 25.61 34.85 65.22
C LYS A 109 25.38 35.58 66.54
N ASP A 110 24.27 35.31 67.22
CA ASP A 110 23.98 35.88 68.53
C ASP A 110 24.93 35.36 69.63
N LEU A 111 25.29 34.08 69.60
CA LEU A 111 26.26 33.49 70.51
C LEU A 111 27.68 34.03 70.27
N GLU A 112 28.13 34.16 69.01
CA GLU A 112 29.40 34.79 68.68
C GLU A 112 29.44 36.28 69.08
N LYS A 113 28.30 36.99 69.05
CA LYS A 113 28.20 38.37 69.52
C LYS A 113 28.36 38.45 71.05
N LYS A 114 27.76 37.50 71.79
CA LYS A 114 27.91 37.37 73.25
C LYS A 114 29.31 36.92 73.67
N LEU A 115 29.95 36.05 72.89
CA LEU A 115 31.33 35.64 73.11
C LEU A 115 32.27 36.86 73.05
N ARG A 116 32.16 37.64 71.97
CA ARG A 116 32.96 38.86 71.76
C ARG A 116 32.75 39.93 72.83
N SER A 117 31.57 40.04 73.45
CA SER A 117 31.37 40.93 74.61
C SER A 117 32.03 40.38 75.87
N LEU A 118 31.90 39.08 76.15
CA LEU A 118 32.51 38.46 77.33
C LEU A 118 34.06 38.46 77.26
N GLU A 119 34.63 38.32 76.06
CA GLU A 119 36.07 38.46 75.82
C GLU A 119 36.56 39.89 76.16
N LEU A 120 35.77 40.92 75.80
CA LEU A 120 36.07 42.31 76.12
C LEU A 120 35.94 42.61 77.61
N ASP A 121 34.91 42.07 78.27
CA ASP A 121 34.68 42.24 79.70
C ASP A 121 35.78 41.57 80.55
N CYS A 122 36.19 40.34 80.19
CA CYS A 122 37.35 39.66 80.81
C CYS A 122 38.64 40.48 80.68
N HIS A 123 38.90 41.07 79.51
CA HIS A 123 40.11 41.89 79.31
C HIS A 123 40.12 43.14 80.20
N ASN A 124 38.96 43.79 80.37
CA ASN A 124 38.80 44.93 81.28
C ASN A 124 39.02 44.55 82.76
N GLU A 125 38.51 43.39 83.19
CA GLU A 125 38.68 42.89 84.56
C GLU A 125 40.14 42.51 84.88
N GLU A 126 40.86 41.85 83.95
CA GLU A 126 42.29 41.59 84.11
C GLU A 126 43.11 42.88 84.23
N GLN A 127 42.74 43.93 83.48
CA GLN A 127 43.38 45.23 83.56
C GLN A 127 43.10 45.97 84.88
N GLN A 128 41.91 45.83 85.47
CA GLN A 128 41.61 46.36 86.81
C GLN A 128 42.37 45.61 87.91
N LYS A 129 42.49 44.29 87.81
CA LYS A 129 43.20 43.44 88.77
C LYS A 129 44.69 43.79 88.89
N GLU A 130 45.36 44.07 87.77
CA GLU A 130 46.77 44.47 87.80
C GLU A 130 46.95 45.87 88.40
N ASN A 131 46.04 46.82 88.10
CA ASN A 131 46.04 48.15 88.71
C ASN A 131 45.89 48.10 90.24
N ALA A 132 45.06 47.19 90.78
CA ALA A 132 44.91 47.00 92.22
C ALA A 132 46.18 46.39 92.87
N ARG A 133 46.88 45.49 92.16
CA ARG A 133 48.11 44.84 92.63
C ARG A 133 49.24 45.85 92.85
N CYS A 134 49.37 46.84 91.97
CA CYS A 134 50.34 47.94 92.10
C CYS A 134 50.08 48.83 93.32
N GLN A 135 48.81 49.06 93.69
CA GLN A 135 48.46 49.92 94.84
C GLN A 135 48.77 49.24 96.19
N PHE A 136 48.61 47.92 96.29
CA PHE A 136 48.89 47.17 97.52
C PHE A 136 50.39 47.10 97.86
N HIS A 137 51.27 47.02 96.86
CA HIS A 137 52.72 47.04 97.07
C HIS A 137 53.21 48.38 97.66
N ASP A 138 52.52 49.49 97.35
CA ASP A 138 52.91 50.81 97.86
C ASP A 138 52.48 51.06 99.32
N LEU A 139 51.50 50.30 99.82
CA LEU A 139 51.04 50.34 101.22
C LEU A 139 52.01 49.61 102.16
N ILE A 140 52.43 48.40 101.80
CA ILE A 140 53.37 47.58 102.59
C ILE A 140 54.70 48.31 102.78
N ARG A 141 55.17 48.99 101.72
CA ARG A 141 56.38 49.82 101.72
C ARG A 141 56.33 51.02 102.67
N ARG A 142 55.14 51.49 103.07
CA ARG A 142 54.95 52.61 104.02
C ARG A 142 54.82 52.13 105.47
N LEU A 143 54.30 50.92 105.70
CA LEU A 143 54.21 50.32 107.04
C LEU A 143 55.57 49.85 107.57
N SER A 144 56.42 49.26 106.73
CA SER A 144 57.79 48.88 107.12
C SER A 144 58.71 50.05 107.45
N ALA A 145 58.36 51.29 107.07
CA ALA A 145 59.11 52.49 107.40
C ALA A 145 58.59 53.23 108.65
N ALA A 146 57.51 52.73 109.27
CA ALA A 146 56.88 53.33 110.46
C ALA A 146 57.11 52.54 111.75
N LEU A 147 57.73 51.36 111.66
CA LEU A 147 57.94 50.40 112.75
C LEU A 147 59.42 49.96 112.78
N ASP A 148 60.32 50.95 112.75
CA ASP A 148 61.78 50.80 112.72
C ASP A 148 62.30 50.18 114.03
N ALA A 149 62.34 48.84 114.10
CA ALA A 149 62.56 48.10 115.34
C ALA A 149 63.20 46.71 115.12
N ASP A 150 64.51 46.69 114.90
CA ASP A 150 65.38 45.59 115.34
C ASP A 150 65.99 45.96 116.71
N PHE A 151 65.80 45.14 117.76
CA PHE A 151 66.89 44.74 118.69
C PHE A 151 66.48 43.66 119.72
N CYS A 152 67.47 42.92 120.23
CA CYS A 152 67.34 41.82 121.20
C CYS A 152 67.97 42.09 122.59
N ASP A 153 67.52 41.28 123.56
CA ASP A 153 68.19 40.83 124.80
C ASP A 153 68.90 41.84 125.75
N SER A 154 68.25 42.18 126.87
CA SER A 154 68.47 41.45 128.15
C SER A 154 67.63 41.95 129.35
N THR A 155 67.27 40.99 130.21
CA THR A 155 66.83 41.06 131.62
C THR A 155 66.29 42.35 132.28
N HIS A 156 65.01 42.28 132.67
CA HIS A 156 64.39 42.81 133.92
C HIS A 156 64.14 44.35 134.00
N THR A 157 62.96 44.88 134.39
CA THR A 157 61.79 44.30 135.09
C THR A 157 60.44 44.95 134.68
N HIS A 158 59.40 44.11 134.59
CA HIS A 158 57.95 44.35 134.85
C HIS A 158 57.19 45.60 134.34
N SER A 159 56.15 45.36 133.52
CA SER A 159 54.93 46.20 133.43
C SER A 159 53.73 45.39 132.88
N PRO A 160 52.48 45.92 132.82
CA PRO A 160 51.26 45.11 133.06
C PRO A 160 50.70 44.34 131.84
N GLU A 161 51.54 43.98 130.87
CA GLU A 161 51.11 43.41 129.59
C GLU A 161 50.65 41.95 129.68
N ALA A 162 51.08 41.19 130.69
CA ALA A 162 50.74 39.77 130.85
C ALA A 162 49.24 39.47 131.03
N LEU A 163 48.45 40.41 131.56
CA LEU A 163 46.99 40.25 131.72
C LEU A 163 46.21 40.66 130.47
N ILE A 164 46.74 41.59 129.66
CA ILE A 164 46.16 41.95 128.36
C ILE A 164 46.38 40.82 127.35
N VAL A 165 47.59 40.23 127.33
CA VAL A 165 47.91 39.07 126.48
C VAL A 165 46.93 37.93 126.69
N LYS A 166 46.66 37.53 127.93
CA LYS A 166 45.78 36.37 128.22
C LYS A 166 44.30 36.60 127.92
N ALA A 167 43.84 37.85 127.99
CA ALA A 167 42.50 38.24 127.53
C ALA A 167 42.42 38.31 126.00
N ALA A 168 43.48 38.83 125.35
CA ALA A 168 43.60 38.86 123.89
C ALA A 168 43.69 37.44 123.30
N GLU A 169 44.38 36.50 123.95
CA GLU A 169 44.46 35.08 123.55
C GLU A 169 43.08 34.40 123.51
N LEU A 170 42.25 34.56 124.56
CA LEU A 170 40.91 33.97 124.60
C LEU A 170 39.94 34.63 123.60
N VAL A 171 40.05 35.94 123.39
CA VAL A 171 39.25 36.66 122.38
C VAL A 171 39.72 36.31 120.96
N GLN A 172 41.03 36.17 120.73
CA GLN A 172 41.59 35.63 119.49
C GLN A 172 41.09 34.21 119.24
N GLU A 173 41.10 33.33 120.23
CA GLU A 173 40.68 31.93 120.05
C GLU A 173 39.17 31.80 119.77
N ILE A 174 38.32 32.55 120.48
CA ILE A 174 36.87 32.59 120.18
C ILE A 174 36.62 33.18 118.77
N THR A 175 37.37 34.21 118.38
CA THR A 175 37.26 34.82 117.04
C THR A 175 37.78 33.87 115.96
N ARG A 176 38.88 33.15 116.21
CA ARG A 176 39.44 32.13 115.32
C ARG A 176 38.50 30.95 115.14
N LEU A 177 37.86 30.48 116.21
CA LEU A 177 36.87 29.40 116.16
C LEU A 177 35.56 29.84 115.49
N LYS A 178 35.08 31.06 115.73
CA LYS A 178 33.93 31.62 114.98
C LYS A 178 34.24 31.76 113.49
N ASN A 179 35.37 32.35 113.13
CA ASN A 179 35.77 32.49 111.73
C ASN A 179 35.98 31.12 111.07
N LYS A 180 36.59 30.15 111.77
CA LYS A 180 36.72 28.78 111.26
C LYS A 180 35.35 28.13 111.04
N CYS A 181 34.41 28.29 111.98
CA CYS A 181 33.06 27.77 111.86
C CYS A 181 32.31 28.40 110.67
N MET A 182 32.35 29.74 110.55
CA MET A 182 31.75 30.48 109.44
C MET A 182 32.33 30.04 108.08
N ASN A 183 33.66 29.98 107.95
CA ASN A 183 34.33 29.49 106.73
C ASN A 183 33.97 28.04 106.41
N THR A 184 33.79 27.16 107.40
CA THR A 184 33.30 25.78 107.15
C THR A 184 31.83 25.74 106.73
N THR A 185 30.99 26.63 107.25
CA THR A 185 29.57 26.73 106.86
C THR A 185 29.42 27.30 105.46
N GLU A 186 30.20 28.31 105.09
CA GLU A 186 30.27 28.86 103.73
C GLU A 186 30.80 27.82 102.75
N SER A 187 31.89 27.13 103.08
CA SER A 187 32.43 26.04 102.25
C SER A 187 31.44 24.87 102.07
N LEU A 188 30.69 24.52 103.13
CA LEU A 188 29.61 23.54 103.04
C LEU A 188 28.47 24.05 102.13
N SER A 189 28.03 25.30 102.28
CA SER A 189 26.99 25.88 101.43
C SER A 189 27.41 25.94 99.95
N THR A 190 28.68 26.25 99.67
CA THR A 190 29.23 26.27 98.30
C THR A 190 29.26 24.85 97.72
N THR A 191 29.80 23.88 98.46
CA THR A 191 29.85 22.48 98.00
C THR A 191 28.46 21.83 97.86
N GLU A 192 27.48 22.21 98.68
CA GLU A 192 26.08 21.82 98.50
C GLU A 192 25.44 22.45 97.25
N GLN A 193 25.81 23.68 96.90
CA GLN A 193 25.34 24.36 95.69
C GLN A 193 26.00 23.77 94.43
N ASP A 194 27.28 23.43 94.50
CA ASP A 194 28.00 22.72 93.44
C ASP A 194 27.42 21.32 93.21
N LEU A 195 27.14 20.57 94.28
CA LEU A 195 26.48 19.25 94.19
C LEU A 195 25.10 19.32 93.55
N ARG A 196 24.29 20.34 93.88
CA ARG A 196 23.01 20.60 93.21
C ARG A 196 23.21 20.90 91.73
N SER A 197 24.13 21.81 91.41
CA SER A 197 24.46 22.19 90.02
C SER A 197 24.94 21.01 89.17
N CYS A 198 25.76 20.13 89.76
CA CYS A 198 26.21 18.87 89.15
C CYS A 198 25.06 17.87 88.93
N ARG A 199 24.10 17.79 89.87
CA ARG A 199 22.91 16.94 89.74
C ARG A 199 22.02 17.41 88.58
N ASP A 200 21.75 18.70 88.51
CA ASP A 200 20.96 19.30 87.43
C ASP A 200 21.65 19.15 86.06
N ALA A 201 22.99 19.23 86.02
CA ALA A 201 23.77 18.98 84.82
C ALA A 201 23.71 17.50 84.38
N LEU A 202 23.75 16.56 85.33
CA LEU A 202 23.60 15.12 85.05
C LEU A 202 22.19 14.78 84.56
N GLU A 203 21.15 15.40 85.13
CA GLU A 203 19.76 15.21 84.69
C GLU A 203 19.53 15.76 83.27
N ARG A 204 20.05 16.96 82.96
CA ARG A 204 20.07 17.49 81.59
C ARG A 204 20.77 16.54 80.62
N SER A 205 21.98 16.06 80.98
CA SER A 205 22.75 15.12 80.16
C SER A 205 22.01 13.79 79.91
N ASN A 206 21.30 13.26 80.91
CA ASN A 206 20.46 12.07 80.73
C ASN A 206 19.27 12.32 79.78
N ASN A 207 18.61 13.48 79.90
CA ASN A 207 17.52 13.86 79.00
C ASN A 207 18.02 14.03 77.55
N ASP A 208 19.18 14.66 77.35
CA ASP A 208 19.82 14.80 76.04
C ASP A 208 20.20 13.42 75.45
N LYS A 209 20.78 12.53 76.26
CA LYS A 209 21.08 11.14 75.88
C LYS A 209 19.82 10.38 75.44
N ASP A 210 18.71 10.50 76.17
CA ASP A 210 17.44 9.84 75.82
C ASP A 210 16.81 10.44 74.54
N ILE A 211 16.97 11.74 74.28
CA ILE A 211 16.57 12.39 73.02
C ILE A 211 17.41 11.88 71.85
N LEU A 212 18.74 11.86 71.99
CA LEU A 212 19.67 11.36 71.00
C LEU A 212 19.43 9.87 70.70
N GLN A 213 19.14 9.05 71.73
CA GLN A 213 18.83 7.63 71.55
C GLN A 213 17.53 7.43 70.77
N ARG A 214 16.48 8.23 71.02
CA ARG A 214 15.24 8.23 70.23
C ARG A 214 15.48 8.67 68.77
N GLN A 215 16.32 9.69 68.56
CA GLN A 215 16.71 10.13 67.21
C GLN A 215 17.48 9.04 66.46
N LEU A 216 18.43 8.36 67.12
CA LEU A 216 19.20 7.26 66.54
C LEU A 216 18.29 6.09 66.14
N SER A 217 17.32 5.71 66.99
CA SER A 217 16.33 4.69 66.63
C SER A 217 15.48 5.08 65.41
N SER A 218 15.07 6.34 65.29
CA SER A 218 14.37 6.83 64.09
C SER A 218 15.24 6.75 62.84
N GLN A 219 16.51 7.19 62.93
CA GLN A 219 17.45 7.16 61.81
C GLN A 219 17.75 5.72 61.35
N LEU A 220 17.83 4.76 62.26
CA LEU A 220 18.00 3.34 61.91
C LEU A 220 16.81 2.79 61.10
N LEU A 221 15.57 3.13 61.49
CA LEU A 221 14.37 2.74 60.75
C LEU A 221 14.30 3.40 59.36
N ASP A 222 14.70 4.67 59.24
CA ASP A 222 14.81 5.35 57.94
C ASP A 222 15.88 4.69 57.05
N ILE A 223 17.02 4.28 57.61
CA ILE A 223 18.07 3.54 56.90
C ILE A 223 17.56 2.18 56.41
N GLU A 224 16.79 1.45 57.22
CA GLU A 224 16.18 0.17 56.82
C GLU A 224 15.14 0.35 55.70
N ARG A 225 14.28 1.37 55.78
CA ARG A 225 13.34 1.71 54.69
C ARG A 225 14.09 2.03 53.40
N LEU A 226 15.14 2.86 53.46
CA LEU A 226 15.94 3.24 52.29
C LEU A 226 16.70 2.04 51.67
N LYS A 227 17.14 1.07 52.50
CA LYS A 227 17.71 -0.20 51.99
C LYS A 227 16.66 -1.01 51.23
N GLN A 228 15.45 -1.14 51.78
CA GLN A 228 14.36 -1.89 51.16
C GLN A 228 13.88 -1.22 49.85
N GLU A 229 13.77 0.11 49.82
CA GLU A 229 13.48 0.89 48.60
C GLU A 229 14.57 0.69 47.54
N LYS A 230 15.85 0.74 47.93
CA LYS A 230 16.98 0.46 47.04
C LYS A 230 16.93 -0.94 46.43
N GLU A 231 16.61 -1.96 47.23
CA GLU A 231 16.49 -3.35 46.74
C GLU A 231 15.31 -3.51 45.78
N SER A 232 14.15 -2.92 46.10
CA SER A 232 12.99 -2.87 45.20
C SER A 232 13.33 -2.21 43.85
N LEU A 233 13.95 -1.03 43.88
CA LEU A 233 14.40 -0.31 42.69
C LEU A 233 15.44 -1.10 41.88
N ALA A 234 16.35 -1.81 42.55
CA ALA A 234 17.34 -2.66 41.87
C ALA A 234 16.69 -3.86 41.15
N VAL A 235 15.65 -4.47 41.75
CA VAL A 235 14.86 -5.53 41.09
C VAL A 235 14.09 -4.96 39.90
N GLN A 236 13.45 -3.80 40.05
CA GLN A 236 12.68 -3.16 38.98
C GLN A 236 13.59 -2.74 37.81
N ASN A 237 14.79 -2.21 38.08
CA ASN A 237 15.76 -1.89 37.04
C ASN A 237 16.17 -3.14 36.23
N ARG A 238 16.44 -4.28 36.89
CA ARG A 238 16.71 -5.57 36.21
C ARG A 238 15.54 -6.12 35.41
N VAL A 239 14.30 -5.69 35.66
CA VAL A 239 13.14 -6.01 34.82
C VAL A 239 13.16 -5.12 33.57
N VAL A 240 13.33 -3.81 33.74
CA VAL A 240 13.40 -2.85 32.63
C VAL A 240 14.58 -3.14 31.69
N GLU A 241 15.75 -3.52 32.21
CA GLU A 241 16.92 -3.93 31.42
C GLU A 241 16.62 -5.15 30.54
N ARG A 242 15.81 -6.10 31.02
CA ARG A 242 15.37 -7.27 30.24
C ARG A 242 14.29 -6.91 29.22
N GLU A 243 13.27 -6.12 29.59
CA GLU A 243 12.27 -5.60 28.66
C GLU A 243 12.94 -4.80 27.52
N LEU A 244 13.98 -4.00 27.83
CA LEU A 244 14.79 -3.26 26.87
C LEU A 244 15.61 -4.18 25.94
N HIS A 245 16.18 -5.26 26.47
CA HIS A 245 16.93 -6.24 25.69
C HIS A 245 16.01 -6.96 24.69
N GLU A 246 14.87 -7.47 25.15
CA GLU A 246 13.85 -8.06 24.27
C GLU A 246 13.34 -7.09 23.20
N ALA A 247 13.14 -5.81 23.55
CA ALA A 247 12.73 -4.79 22.59
C ALA A 247 13.79 -4.56 21.50
N ARG A 248 15.09 -4.59 21.85
CA ARG A 248 16.20 -4.51 20.89
C ARG A 248 16.28 -5.73 19.98
N GLU A 249 16.06 -6.94 20.50
CA GLU A 249 16.00 -8.16 19.70
C GLU A 249 14.81 -8.16 18.73
N LYS A 250 13.62 -7.78 19.21
CA LYS A 250 12.40 -7.62 18.38
C LYS A 250 12.62 -6.58 17.28
N LEU A 251 13.25 -5.44 17.60
CA LEU A 251 13.63 -4.43 16.60
C LEU A 251 14.60 -4.99 15.56
N SER A 252 15.66 -5.68 15.98
CA SER A 252 16.64 -6.33 15.08
C SER A 252 15.98 -7.36 14.15
N HIS A 253 15.04 -8.16 14.66
CA HIS A 253 14.28 -9.10 13.84
C HIS A 253 13.34 -8.38 12.85
N CYS A 254 12.62 -7.35 13.28
CA CYS A 254 11.80 -6.51 12.40
C CYS A 254 12.63 -5.84 11.30
N THR A 255 13.83 -5.32 11.62
CA THR A 255 14.74 -4.72 10.62
C THR A 255 15.20 -5.75 9.58
N LYS A 256 15.58 -6.96 10.01
CA LYS A 256 15.94 -8.04 9.07
C LYS A 256 14.78 -8.42 8.15
N ASN A 257 13.58 -8.57 8.71
CA ASN A 257 12.38 -8.91 7.94
C ASN A 257 12.00 -7.77 6.97
N LEU A 258 12.16 -6.51 7.39
CA LEU A 258 11.93 -5.35 6.54
C LEU A 258 12.89 -5.35 5.34
N ASN A 259 14.18 -5.60 5.56
CA ASN A 259 15.17 -5.70 4.47
C ASN A 259 14.79 -6.78 3.47
N VAL A 260 14.42 -8.00 3.92
CA VAL A 260 13.97 -9.08 3.04
C VAL A 260 12.72 -8.69 2.24
N VAL A 261 11.76 -7.99 2.87
CA VAL A 261 10.58 -7.47 2.16
C VAL A 261 10.96 -6.39 1.14
N THR A 262 11.89 -5.51 1.46
CA THR A 262 12.40 -4.48 0.54
C THR A 262 13.13 -5.10 -0.65
N ASP A 263 13.99 -6.09 -0.43
CA ASP A 263 14.70 -6.81 -1.50
C ASP A 263 13.71 -7.53 -2.43
N ASN A 264 12.69 -8.20 -1.86
CA ASN A 264 11.61 -8.82 -2.64
C ASN A 264 10.80 -7.79 -3.46
N VAL A 265 10.54 -6.60 -2.92
CA VAL A 265 9.87 -5.51 -3.66
C VAL A 265 10.75 -5.04 -4.82
N ASN A 266 12.03 -4.77 -4.58
CA ASN A 266 12.99 -4.37 -5.61
C ASN A 266 13.10 -5.42 -6.74
N GLN A 267 13.11 -6.72 -6.38
CA GLN A 267 13.11 -7.81 -7.35
C GLN A 267 11.81 -7.86 -8.16
N ASN A 268 10.65 -7.68 -7.52
CA ASN A 268 9.36 -7.62 -8.20
C ASN A 268 9.26 -6.41 -9.13
N GLU A 269 9.77 -5.24 -8.76
CA GLU A 269 9.84 -4.06 -9.62
C GLU A 269 10.69 -4.33 -10.88
N SER A 270 11.85 -4.97 -10.72
CA SER A 270 12.70 -5.41 -11.84
C SER A 270 11.96 -6.36 -12.80
N ILE A 271 11.25 -7.36 -12.26
CA ILE A 271 10.42 -8.28 -13.04
C ILE A 271 9.30 -7.54 -13.77
N ILE A 272 8.63 -6.58 -13.12
CA ILE A 272 7.58 -5.76 -13.73
C ILE A 272 8.13 -4.90 -14.88
N VAL A 273 9.34 -4.36 -14.74
CA VAL A 273 10.01 -3.60 -15.83
C VAL A 273 10.33 -4.53 -17.00
N GLN A 274 10.88 -5.72 -16.76
CA GLN A 274 11.15 -6.69 -17.82
C GLN A 274 9.86 -7.12 -18.55
N LEU A 275 8.80 -7.45 -17.81
CA LEU A 275 7.51 -7.86 -18.39
C LEU A 275 6.86 -6.75 -19.23
N LYS A 276 7.06 -5.47 -18.87
CA LYS A 276 6.59 -4.33 -19.67
C LYS A 276 7.34 -4.20 -21.01
N GLU A 277 8.64 -4.48 -21.02
CA GLU A 277 9.44 -4.42 -22.25
C GLU A 277 9.19 -5.64 -23.15
N ASP A 278 9.04 -6.83 -22.56
CA ASP A 278 8.59 -8.04 -23.27
C ASP A 278 7.21 -7.85 -23.90
N LEU A 279 6.29 -7.16 -23.21
CA LEU A 279 4.97 -6.80 -23.74
C LEU A 279 5.08 -5.84 -24.93
N ARG A 280 5.89 -4.77 -24.83
CA ARG A 280 6.17 -3.86 -25.95
C ARG A 280 6.70 -4.60 -27.17
N HIS A 281 7.71 -5.45 -27.00
CA HIS A 281 8.26 -6.23 -28.11
C HIS A 281 7.24 -7.18 -28.74
N ARG A 282 6.30 -7.72 -27.96
CA ARG A 282 5.17 -8.51 -28.49
C ARG A 282 4.18 -7.65 -29.26
N ASP A 283 3.85 -6.46 -28.77
CA ASP A 283 2.97 -5.51 -29.46
C ASP A 283 3.59 -5.02 -30.77
N GLU A 284 4.87 -4.64 -30.79
CA GLU A 284 5.62 -4.29 -32.00
C GLU A 284 5.66 -5.44 -33.02
N LYS A 285 5.77 -6.68 -32.55
CA LYS A 285 5.73 -7.87 -33.42
C LYS A 285 4.33 -8.12 -33.96
N TYR A 286 3.29 -7.94 -33.14
CA TYR A 286 1.89 -8.05 -33.56
C TYR A 286 1.54 -6.99 -34.59
N GLN A 287 1.92 -5.72 -34.36
CA GLN A 287 1.71 -4.62 -35.31
C GLN A 287 2.38 -4.89 -36.67
N ARG A 288 3.64 -5.39 -36.67
CA ARG A 288 4.33 -5.81 -37.89
C ARG A 288 3.59 -6.93 -38.63
N LEU A 289 3.23 -8.00 -37.92
CA LEU A 289 2.50 -9.13 -38.53
C LEU A 289 1.11 -8.71 -39.05
N HIS A 290 0.43 -7.80 -38.36
CA HIS A 290 -0.86 -7.27 -38.79
C HIS A 290 -0.72 -6.36 -40.03
N ALA A 291 0.37 -5.60 -40.15
CA ALA A 291 0.70 -4.86 -41.37
C ALA A 291 1.06 -5.80 -42.54
N GLU A 292 1.87 -6.83 -42.32
CA GLU A 292 2.19 -7.86 -43.32
C GLU A 292 0.92 -8.59 -43.82
N PHE A 293 0.02 -8.95 -42.90
CA PHE A 293 -1.28 -9.53 -43.23
C PHE A 293 -2.10 -8.58 -44.10
N ARG A 294 -2.22 -7.29 -43.73
CA ARG A 294 -2.94 -6.28 -44.52
C ARG A 294 -2.35 -6.11 -45.92
N ASN A 295 -1.04 -5.98 -46.03
CA ASN A 295 -0.34 -5.88 -47.32
C ASN A 295 -0.58 -7.11 -48.21
N THR A 296 -0.67 -8.31 -47.60
CA THR A 296 -1.00 -9.56 -48.31
C THR A 296 -2.44 -9.56 -48.81
N MET A 297 -3.39 -9.09 -47.98
CA MET A 297 -4.79 -8.93 -48.36
C MET A 297 -4.99 -7.92 -49.49
N GLU A 298 -4.29 -6.77 -49.42
CA GLU A 298 -4.24 -5.76 -50.47
C GLU A 298 -3.67 -6.35 -51.77
N SER A 299 -2.58 -7.13 -51.68
CA SER A 299 -1.98 -7.82 -52.83
C SER A 299 -2.95 -8.78 -53.52
N PHE A 300 -3.72 -9.58 -52.75
CA PHE A 300 -4.74 -10.45 -53.32
C PHE A 300 -5.91 -9.67 -53.95
N ALA A 301 -6.37 -8.60 -53.30
CA ALA A 301 -7.42 -7.74 -53.83
C ALA A 301 -7.01 -7.08 -55.15
N ILE A 302 -5.78 -6.59 -55.27
CA ILE A 302 -5.23 -6.03 -56.51
C ILE A 302 -5.19 -7.10 -57.61
N LEU A 303 -4.68 -8.30 -57.32
CA LEU A 303 -4.58 -9.39 -58.31
C LEU A 303 -5.94 -9.93 -58.79
N LEU A 304 -6.98 -9.85 -57.96
CA LEU A 304 -8.35 -10.30 -58.29
C LEU A 304 -9.22 -9.18 -58.88
N SER A 305 -8.77 -7.93 -58.80
CA SER A 305 -9.41 -6.78 -59.42
C SER A 305 -9.19 -6.77 -60.93
N LEU A 306 -10.20 -6.30 -61.64
CA LEU A 306 -10.21 -6.11 -63.09
C LEU A 306 -10.62 -4.65 -63.39
N PRO A 307 -10.31 -4.10 -64.58
CA PRO A 307 -10.75 -2.76 -64.95
C PRO A 307 -12.27 -2.53 -64.87
N THR A 308 -13.06 -3.62 -64.98
CA THR A 308 -14.52 -3.62 -64.87
C THR A 308 -15.05 -4.00 -63.49
N ARG A 309 -14.20 -4.43 -62.55
CA ARG A 309 -14.59 -4.85 -61.20
C ARG A 309 -13.46 -4.72 -60.19
N PHE A 310 -13.62 -3.79 -59.25
CA PHE A 310 -12.77 -3.68 -58.08
C PHE A 310 -13.09 -4.77 -57.04
N VAL A 311 -12.08 -5.21 -56.30
CA VAL A 311 -12.17 -6.11 -55.16
C VAL A 311 -11.51 -5.41 -53.98
N GLU A 312 -12.21 -5.31 -52.84
CA GLU A 312 -11.64 -4.73 -51.62
C GLU A 312 -10.67 -5.69 -50.93
N ALA A 313 -9.73 -5.14 -50.15
CA ALA A 313 -8.73 -5.87 -49.36
C ALA A 313 -9.30 -6.59 -48.12
N HIS A 314 -10.45 -7.24 -48.27
CA HIS A 314 -11.20 -7.90 -47.20
C HIS A 314 -11.42 -9.38 -47.49
N GLU A 315 -11.42 -10.22 -46.45
CA GLU A 315 -11.38 -11.68 -46.61
C GLU A 315 -12.64 -12.26 -47.26
N SER A 316 -13.81 -11.69 -46.93
CA SER A 316 -15.09 -12.06 -47.56
C SER A 316 -15.09 -11.77 -49.06
N THR A 317 -14.75 -10.54 -49.46
CA THR A 317 -14.81 -10.06 -50.85
C THR A 317 -13.80 -10.79 -51.74
N ILE A 318 -12.59 -11.04 -51.24
CA ILE A 318 -11.56 -11.86 -51.91
C ILE A 318 -12.05 -13.30 -52.10
N LYS A 319 -12.59 -13.95 -51.06
CA LYS A 319 -13.13 -15.32 -51.17
C LYS A 319 -14.32 -15.39 -52.11
N GLU A 320 -15.21 -14.39 -52.11
CA GLU A 320 -16.34 -14.31 -53.02
C GLU A 320 -15.88 -14.20 -54.47
N ARG A 321 -14.94 -13.31 -54.79
CA ARG A 321 -14.42 -13.20 -56.16
C ARG A 321 -13.72 -14.49 -56.62
N ILE A 322 -12.99 -15.17 -55.74
CA ILE A 322 -12.40 -16.49 -56.05
C ILE A 322 -13.49 -17.53 -56.36
N ARG A 323 -14.57 -17.60 -55.57
CA ARG A 323 -15.69 -18.55 -55.82
C ARG A 323 -16.36 -18.29 -57.18
N GLU A 324 -16.57 -17.03 -57.54
CA GLU A 324 -17.12 -16.66 -58.84
C GLU A 324 -16.21 -17.06 -59.99
N ILE A 325 -14.90 -16.74 -59.92
CA ILE A 325 -13.92 -17.12 -60.95
C ILE A 325 -13.89 -18.65 -61.13
N LEU A 326 -14.00 -19.41 -60.04
CA LEU A 326 -14.12 -20.87 -60.09
C LEU A 326 -15.43 -21.33 -60.74
N SER A 327 -16.56 -20.65 -60.51
CA SER A 327 -17.83 -20.92 -61.20
C SER A 327 -17.73 -20.61 -62.69
N GLU A 328 -17.27 -19.40 -63.06
CA GLU A 328 -17.05 -18.99 -64.45
C GLU A 328 -16.13 -19.99 -65.19
N SER A 329 -15.09 -20.50 -64.52
CA SER A 329 -14.17 -21.50 -65.05
C SER A 329 -14.85 -22.86 -65.27
N LYS A 330 -15.69 -23.29 -64.32
CA LYS A 330 -16.48 -24.52 -64.44
C LYS A 330 -17.49 -24.43 -65.58
N ASP A 331 -18.19 -23.30 -65.71
CA ASP A 331 -19.18 -23.06 -66.76
C ASP A 331 -18.51 -23.03 -68.15
N LYS A 332 -17.33 -22.38 -68.27
CA LYS A 332 -16.48 -22.42 -69.48
C LYS A 332 -15.99 -23.84 -69.78
N THR A 333 -15.68 -24.65 -68.77
CA THR A 333 -15.25 -26.05 -68.96
C THR A 333 -16.40 -26.89 -69.54
N VAL A 334 -17.61 -26.78 -68.98
CA VAL A 334 -18.81 -27.44 -69.51
C VAL A 334 -19.13 -26.95 -70.94
N GLN A 335 -18.94 -25.66 -71.22
CA GLN A 335 -19.10 -25.11 -72.57
C GLN A 335 -18.07 -25.71 -73.57
N ILE A 336 -16.81 -25.88 -73.16
CA ILE A 336 -15.76 -26.52 -73.97
C ILE A 336 -16.09 -27.99 -74.22
N GLU A 337 -16.59 -28.72 -73.22
CA GLU A 337 -17.06 -30.10 -73.38
C GLU A 337 -18.21 -30.20 -74.37
N ALA A 338 -19.24 -29.35 -74.23
CA ALA A 338 -20.36 -29.29 -75.18
C ALA A 338 -19.92 -28.92 -76.62
N LEU A 339 -18.89 -28.08 -76.78
CA LEU A 339 -18.30 -27.78 -78.09
C LEU A 339 -17.48 -28.95 -78.66
N ARG A 340 -16.77 -29.71 -77.82
CA ARG A 340 -16.06 -30.94 -78.22
C ARG A 340 -17.05 -32.02 -78.67
N ASP A 341 -18.17 -32.18 -77.98
CA ASP A 341 -19.20 -33.15 -78.36
C ASP A 341 -19.88 -32.78 -79.68
N LYS A 342 -20.17 -31.50 -79.91
CA LYS A 342 -20.63 -31.00 -81.21
C LYS A 342 -19.60 -31.27 -82.31
N LEU A 343 -18.33 -30.94 -82.08
CA LEU A 343 -17.25 -31.20 -83.04
C LEU A 343 -17.09 -32.70 -83.36
N ASN A 344 -17.22 -33.57 -82.36
CA ASN A 344 -17.22 -35.02 -82.53
C ASN A 344 -18.40 -35.48 -83.39
N MET A 345 -19.61 -34.95 -83.15
CA MET A 345 -20.80 -35.30 -83.92
C MET A 345 -20.73 -34.83 -85.37
N GLU A 346 -20.29 -33.58 -85.62
CA GLU A 346 -20.01 -33.07 -86.97
C GLU A 346 -18.91 -33.88 -87.67
N SER A 347 -17.85 -34.27 -86.95
CA SER A 347 -16.78 -35.12 -87.50
C SER A 347 -17.29 -36.53 -87.90
N GLN A 348 -18.19 -37.11 -87.10
CA GLN A 348 -18.85 -38.38 -87.47
C GLN A 348 -19.77 -38.20 -88.67
N GLN A 349 -20.53 -37.10 -88.75
CA GLN A 349 -21.40 -36.81 -89.88
C GLN A 349 -20.59 -36.61 -91.16
N LEU A 350 -19.51 -35.84 -91.10
CA LEU A 350 -18.55 -35.65 -92.19
C LEU A 350 -17.97 -37.00 -92.64
N GLY A 351 -17.54 -37.85 -91.71
CA GLY A 351 -17.05 -39.20 -92.01
C GLY A 351 -18.09 -40.08 -92.72
N ARG A 352 -19.37 -40.02 -92.33
CA ARG A 352 -20.46 -40.71 -93.04
C ARG A 352 -20.66 -40.15 -94.45
N THR A 353 -20.64 -38.83 -94.61
CA THR A 353 -20.79 -38.21 -95.95
C THR A 353 -19.60 -38.49 -96.87
N ALA A 354 -18.38 -38.52 -96.34
CA ALA A 354 -17.18 -38.91 -97.09
C ALA A 354 -17.28 -40.37 -97.54
N HIS A 355 -17.69 -41.28 -96.66
CA HIS A 355 -17.88 -42.69 -97.04
C HIS A 355 -18.97 -42.88 -98.12
N LEU A 356 -20.08 -42.14 -98.04
CA LEU A 356 -21.11 -42.15 -99.10
C LEU A 356 -20.57 -41.56 -100.42
N HIS A 357 -19.73 -40.52 -100.35
CA HIS A 357 -19.08 -39.93 -101.53
C HIS A 357 -18.07 -40.89 -102.16
N ASP A 358 -17.28 -41.62 -101.38
CA ASP A 358 -16.36 -42.66 -101.85
C ASP A 358 -17.13 -43.82 -102.52
N GLN A 359 -18.25 -44.26 -101.95
CA GLN A 359 -19.13 -45.26 -102.57
C GLN A 359 -19.71 -44.75 -103.89
N ALA A 360 -20.20 -43.52 -103.95
CA ALA A 360 -20.73 -42.90 -105.16
C ALA A 360 -19.64 -42.78 -106.24
N THR A 361 -18.43 -42.33 -105.86
CA THR A 361 -17.28 -42.20 -106.77
C THR A 361 -16.81 -43.55 -107.29
N THR A 362 -16.81 -44.59 -106.44
CA THR A 362 -16.51 -45.97 -106.87
C THR A 362 -17.55 -46.48 -107.86
N ARG A 363 -18.83 -46.18 -107.64
CA ARG A 363 -19.92 -46.53 -108.57
C ARG A 363 -19.82 -45.78 -109.90
N VAL A 364 -19.42 -44.51 -109.88
CA VAL A 364 -19.14 -43.73 -111.10
C VAL A 364 -18.01 -44.39 -111.90
N ARG A 365 -16.88 -44.73 -111.26
CA ARG A 365 -15.77 -45.44 -111.93
C ARG A 365 -16.18 -46.76 -112.58
N ILE A 366 -17.00 -47.57 -111.89
CA ILE A 366 -17.52 -48.83 -112.47
C ILE A 366 -18.35 -48.54 -113.73
N LEU A 367 -19.22 -47.53 -113.70
CA LEU A 367 -20.02 -47.13 -114.86
C LEU A 367 -19.17 -46.53 -115.99
N GLU A 368 -18.10 -45.81 -115.66
CA GLU A 368 -17.10 -45.31 -116.63
C GLU A 368 -16.36 -46.47 -117.30
N ASP A 369 -15.91 -47.47 -116.54
CA ASP A 369 -15.27 -48.68 -117.07
C ASP A 369 -16.22 -49.52 -117.94
N GLU A 370 -17.49 -49.69 -117.53
CA GLU A 370 -18.54 -50.32 -118.35
C GLU A 370 -18.77 -49.55 -119.66
N ARG A 371 -18.86 -48.22 -119.60
CA ARG A 371 -19.00 -47.35 -120.78
C ARG A 371 -17.79 -47.46 -121.70
N ASN A 372 -16.57 -47.43 -121.17
CA ASN A 372 -15.33 -47.60 -121.94
C ASN A 372 -15.27 -48.98 -122.61
N MET A 373 -15.72 -50.04 -121.92
CA MET A 373 -15.79 -51.40 -122.48
C MET A 373 -16.84 -51.51 -123.60
N LEU A 374 -18.00 -50.87 -123.43
CA LEU A 374 -19.03 -50.81 -124.47
C LEU A 374 -18.56 -50.01 -125.69
N GLU A 375 -17.88 -48.88 -125.51
CA GLU A 375 -17.30 -48.10 -126.61
C GLU A 375 -16.22 -48.88 -127.36
N ALA A 376 -15.31 -49.56 -126.66
CA ALA A 376 -14.33 -50.43 -127.28
C ALA A 376 -14.98 -51.58 -128.08
N LYS A 377 -16.11 -52.12 -127.59
CA LYS A 377 -16.90 -53.12 -128.30
C LYS A 377 -17.60 -52.55 -129.53
N VAL A 378 -18.11 -51.32 -129.48
CA VAL A 378 -18.68 -50.60 -130.62
C VAL A 378 -17.60 -50.36 -131.68
N HIS A 379 -16.45 -49.77 -131.31
CA HIS A 379 -15.32 -49.58 -132.25
C HIS A 379 -14.84 -50.90 -132.88
N LYS A 380 -14.84 -52.00 -132.11
CA LYS A 380 -14.52 -53.33 -132.66
C LYS A 380 -15.56 -53.76 -133.71
N LEU A 381 -16.85 -53.64 -133.42
CA LEU A 381 -17.92 -53.98 -134.38
C LEU A 381 -17.91 -53.07 -135.61
N GLU A 382 -17.61 -51.78 -135.46
CA GLU A 382 -17.42 -50.83 -136.57
C GLU A 382 -16.23 -51.22 -137.45
N SER A 383 -15.10 -51.63 -136.85
CA SER A 383 -13.94 -52.10 -137.62
C SER A 383 -14.16 -53.46 -138.29
N GLU A 384 -14.89 -54.39 -137.65
CA GLU A 384 -15.33 -55.65 -138.26
C GLU A 384 -16.29 -55.41 -139.43
N LEU A 385 -17.24 -54.47 -139.28
CA LEU A 385 -18.15 -54.06 -140.35
C LEU A 385 -17.37 -53.47 -141.53
N ASN A 386 -16.49 -52.49 -141.28
CA ASN A 386 -15.64 -51.90 -142.32
C ASN A 386 -14.78 -52.95 -143.04
N ALA A 387 -14.22 -53.92 -142.32
CA ALA A 387 -13.47 -55.03 -142.91
C ALA A 387 -14.35 -55.94 -143.78
N MET A 388 -15.59 -56.21 -143.35
CA MET A 388 -16.58 -56.96 -144.13
C MET A 388 -17.02 -56.21 -145.40
N GLU A 389 -17.17 -54.88 -145.34
CA GLU A 389 -17.48 -54.06 -146.51
C GLU A 389 -16.33 -54.03 -147.51
N LEU A 390 -15.09 -53.84 -147.03
CA LEU A 390 -13.88 -53.94 -147.85
C LEU A 390 -13.73 -55.32 -148.50
N SER A 391 -14.00 -56.40 -147.76
CA SER A 391 -13.98 -57.78 -148.26
C SER A 391 -15.07 -58.03 -149.31
N ARG A 392 -16.29 -57.50 -149.09
CA ARG A 392 -17.38 -57.56 -150.07
C ARG A 392 -17.01 -56.84 -151.38
N ASP A 393 -16.34 -55.70 -151.29
CA ASP A 393 -15.93 -54.93 -152.46
C ASP A 393 -14.67 -55.47 -153.13
N SER A 394 -13.76 -56.13 -152.39
CA SER A 394 -12.68 -56.92 -153.00
C SER A 394 -13.24 -58.13 -153.73
N LEU A 395 -14.16 -58.90 -153.13
CA LEU A 395 -14.83 -60.03 -153.78
C LEU A 395 -15.64 -59.62 -155.03
N ARG A 396 -16.23 -58.41 -155.05
CA ARG A 396 -16.85 -57.85 -156.27
C ARG A 396 -15.81 -57.57 -157.36
N LYS A 397 -14.67 -56.97 -157.01
CA LYS A 397 -13.55 -56.76 -157.95
C LYS A 397 -12.98 -58.09 -158.44
N ASP A 398 -12.77 -59.05 -157.54
CA ASP A 398 -12.24 -60.37 -157.87
C ASP A 398 -13.20 -61.16 -158.75
N LYS A 399 -14.52 -61.07 -158.54
CA LYS A 399 -15.51 -61.64 -159.48
C LYS A 399 -15.37 -61.04 -160.88
N ALA A 400 -15.22 -59.72 -161.01
CA ALA A 400 -15.01 -59.06 -162.29
C ALA A 400 -13.66 -59.47 -162.94
N ASN A 401 -12.60 -59.51 -162.15
CA ASN A 401 -11.27 -59.97 -162.57
C ASN A 401 -11.27 -61.45 -162.99
N PHE A 402 -12.02 -62.31 -162.29
CA PHE A 402 -12.08 -63.74 -162.56
C PHE A 402 -12.85 -64.06 -163.84
N VAL A 403 -13.94 -63.33 -164.13
CA VAL A 403 -14.61 -63.40 -165.44
C VAL A 403 -13.65 -63.00 -166.57
N ALA A 404 -12.97 -61.85 -166.43
CA ALA A 404 -11.97 -61.40 -167.41
C ALA A 404 -10.75 -62.35 -167.52
N PHE A 405 -10.37 -63.02 -166.42
CA PHE A 405 -9.31 -64.03 -166.41
C PHE A 405 -9.75 -65.32 -167.09
N LEU A 406 -10.97 -65.82 -166.86
CA LEU A 406 -11.50 -67.00 -167.55
C LEU A 406 -11.59 -66.78 -169.07
N GLU A 407 -12.00 -65.59 -169.50
CA GLU A 407 -11.94 -65.19 -170.92
C GLU A 407 -10.50 -65.17 -171.48
N ARG A 408 -9.49 -64.90 -170.65
CA ARG A 408 -8.07 -64.88 -171.04
C ARG A 408 -7.38 -66.25 -170.91
N LEU A 409 -7.82 -67.09 -169.98
CA LEU A 409 -7.31 -68.43 -169.76
C LEU A 409 -7.85 -69.39 -170.83
N SER A 410 -9.10 -69.21 -171.29
CA SER A 410 -9.60 -69.81 -172.54
C SER A 410 -8.61 -69.55 -173.68
N ARG A 411 -8.25 -68.26 -173.86
CA ARG A 411 -7.32 -67.76 -174.90
C ARG A 411 -5.90 -68.26 -174.76
N THR A 412 -5.46 -68.57 -173.55
CA THR A 412 -4.11 -69.11 -173.31
C THR A 412 -4.06 -70.64 -173.43
N LEU A 413 -5.20 -71.33 -173.30
CA LEU A 413 -5.31 -72.78 -173.37
C LEU A 413 -5.81 -73.30 -174.73
N ASN A 414 -6.04 -72.42 -175.71
CA ASN A 414 -6.62 -72.67 -177.04
C ASN A 414 -8.02 -73.30 -176.98
N MET A 415 -8.92 -72.79 -176.13
CA MET A 415 -10.30 -73.28 -175.98
C MET A 415 -11.37 -72.28 -176.46
N ASP A 416 -10.98 -71.31 -177.30
CA ASP A 416 -11.76 -70.10 -177.58
C ASP A 416 -13.01 -70.32 -178.43
N GLU A 417 -12.90 -71.05 -179.53
CA GLU A 417 -14.00 -71.24 -180.48
C GLU A 417 -15.11 -72.15 -179.93
N LEU A 418 -14.87 -72.86 -178.81
CA LEU A 418 -15.81 -73.79 -178.19
C LEU A 418 -16.63 -73.19 -177.03
N THR A 419 -16.26 -72.00 -176.54
CA THR A 419 -16.74 -71.47 -175.25
C THR A 419 -17.73 -70.31 -175.36
N GLN A 420 -18.09 -69.89 -176.57
CA GLN A 420 -18.88 -68.66 -176.79
C GLN A 420 -20.39 -68.82 -176.52
N ASP A 421 -20.93 -70.05 -176.60
CA ASP A 421 -22.35 -70.39 -176.39
C ASP A 421 -22.60 -71.25 -175.13
N VAL A 422 -21.64 -71.33 -174.19
CA VAL A 422 -21.73 -72.20 -173.00
C VAL A 422 -21.50 -71.39 -171.71
N GLY A 423 -22.38 -71.57 -170.71
CA GLY A 423 -22.36 -70.81 -169.47
C GLY A 423 -21.12 -71.03 -168.59
N ILE A 424 -20.80 -70.04 -167.74
CA ILE A 424 -19.55 -69.94 -166.94
C ILE A 424 -19.21 -71.22 -166.16
N GLU A 425 -20.18 -71.95 -165.62
CA GLU A 425 -19.94 -73.17 -164.83
C GLU A 425 -19.23 -74.28 -165.63
N LEU A 426 -19.67 -74.53 -166.88
CA LEU A 426 -19.08 -75.51 -167.79
C LEU A 426 -17.72 -75.04 -168.36
N HIS A 427 -17.49 -73.72 -168.40
CA HIS A 427 -16.18 -73.14 -168.72
C HIS A 427 -15.13 -73.50 -167.66
N THR A 428 -15.51 -73.44 -166.37
CA THR A 428 -14.62 -73.83 -165.27
C THR A 428 -14.26 -75.32 -165.24
N GLU A 429 -15.21 -76.25 -165.42
CA GLU A 429 -14.91 -77.69 -165.33
C GLU A 429 -13.89 -78.15 -166.39
N SER A 430 -14.01 -77.61 -167.61
CA SER A 430 -13.10 -77.87 -168.73
C SER A 430 -11.65 -77.46 -168.44
N ILE A 431 -11.44 -76.47 -167.56
CA ILE A 431 -10.14 -75.98 -167.14
C ILE A 431 -9.65 -76.73 -165.88
N ILE A 432 -10.55 -77.13 -164.98
CA ILE A 432 -10.24 -77.78 -163.70
C ILE A 432 -9.57 -79.15 -163.89
N HIS A 433 -10.05 -80.02 -164.78
CA HIS A 433 -9.40 -81.31 -165.06
C HIS A 433 -7.94 -81.19 -165.52
N ARG A 434 -7.53 -80.03 -166.06
CA ARG A 434 -6.15 -79.74 -166.45
C ARG A 434 -5.28 -79.27 -165.28
N ALA A 435 -5.88 -78.71 -164.23
CA ALA A 435 -5.21 -78.27 -163.02
C ALA A 435 -5.09 -79.37 -161.94
N GLU A 436 -6.04 -80.30 -161.89
CA GLU A 436 -6.07 -81.42 -160.92
C GLU A 436 -4.87 -82.38 -161.03
N GLN A 437 -4.17 -82.40 -162.16
CA GLN A 437 -2.90 -83.14 -162.32
C GLN A 437 -1.73 -82.55 -161.50
N LEU A 438 -1.79 -81.29 -161.08
CA LEU A 438 -0.61 -80.54 -160.60
C LEU A 438 -0.53 -80.33 -159.07
N ALA A 439 -1.60 -80.62 -158.31
CA ALA A 439 -1.75 -80.11 -156.94
C ALA A 439 -1.96 -81.21 -155.87
N ARG A 440 -1.11 -82.25 -155.85
CA ARG A 440 -1.31 -83.45 -154.98
C ARG A 440 -0.20 -83.79 -153.97
N LEU A 441 0.67 -82.84 -153.61
CA LEU A 441 1.74 -83.08 -152.61
C LEU A 441 1.87 -81.97 -151.56
N GLU A 442 1.83 -82.43 -150.29
CA GLU A 442 2.45 -81.86 -149.08
C GLU A 442 1.73 -80.73 -148.32
N SER A 443 0.90 -81.14 -147.34
CA SER A 443 0.78 -80.51 -146.02
C SER A 443 1.03 -81.58 -144.96
N ASP A 444 1.93 -81.30 -144.00
CA ASP A 444 1.70 -81.46 -142.54
C ASP A 444 3.00 -81.58 -141.73
N LYS A 445 3.13 -80.72 -140.71
CA LYS A 445 3.56 -81.03 -139.33
C LYS A 445 3.76 -79.75 -138.52
N ILE A 446 3.18 -79.69 -137.32
CA ILE A 446 3.80 -79.26 -136.04
C ILE A 446 2.74 -79.42 -134.92
N VAL A 447 2.96 -80.37 -134.01
CA VAL A 447 2.38 -80.42 -132.66
C VAL A 447 3.43 -81.06 -131.75
N ASP A 448 3.82 -80.38 -130.66
CA ASP A 448 4.22 -80.95 -129.34
C ASP A 448 5.07 -79.97 -128.51
N LYS A 449 4.48 -79.18 -127.59
CA LYS A 449 5.16 -78.53 -126.44
C LYS A 449 4.23 -78.17 -125.25
N THR A 450 3.45 -79.12 -124.71
CA THR A 450 2.52 -78.83 -123.59
C THR A 450 2.94 -79.42 -122.23
N ALA A 451 3.88 -80.38 -122.18
CA ALA A 451 4.17 -81.15 -120.97
C ALA A 451 5.03 -80.44 -119.89
N VAL A 452 5.83 -79.42 -120.26
CA VAL A 452 6.86 -78.85 -119.35
C VAL A 452 6.31 -77.83 -118.33
N VAL A 453 5.20 -77.15 -118.66
CA VAL A 453 4.69 -76.01 -117.89
C VAL A 453 4.21 -76.40 -116.48
N TYR A 454 3.68 -77.62 -116.31
CA TYR A 454 2.94 -78.01 -115.10
C TYR A 454 3.83 -78.33 -113.88
N GLN A 455 5.08 -78.74 -114.07
CA GLN A 455 5.95 -79.13 -112.95
C GLN A 455 6.53 -77.94 -112.17
N LEU A 456 6.76 -76.79 -112.82
CA LEU A 456 7.39 -75.62 -112.20
C LEU A 456 6.46 -74.89 -111.21
N GLN A 457 5.15 -74.90 -111.46
CA GLN A 457 4.16 -74.19 -110.63
C GLN A 457 4.03 -74.79 -109.21
N ARG A 458 4.23 -76.10 -109.03
CA ARG A 458 4.05 -76.78 -107.73
C ARG A 458 5.16 -76.47 -106.72
N ARG A 459 6.39 -76.18 -107.19
CA ARG A 459 7.56 -75.91 -106.32
C ARG A 459 7.49 -74.54 -105.64
N ILE A 460 6.92 -73.54 -106.32
CA ILE A 460 6.85 -72.14 -105.85
C ILE A 460 5.91 -71.98 -104.63
N ARG A 461 4.81 -72.76 -104.57
CA ARG A 461 3.82 -72.66 -103.49
C ARG A 461 4.39 -73.02 -102.11
N ILE A 462 5.14 -74.13 -102.03
CA ILE A 462 5.65 -74.67 -100.76
C ILE A 462 6.66 -73.73 -100.09
N LEU A 463 7.48 -73.03 -100.87
CA LEU A 463 8.50 -72.10 -100.34
C LEU A 463 7.88 -70.83 -99.73
N ARG A 464 6.72 -70.37 -100.23
CA ARG A 464 6.00 -69.20 -99.67
C ARG A 464 5.42 -69.50 -98.27
N GLU A 465 4.88 -70.68 -98.07
CA GLU A 465 4.27 -71.10 -96.80
C GLU A 465 5.30 -71.26 -95.66
N GLN A 466 6.56 -71.57 -95.98
CA GLN A 466 7.65 -71.62 -94.99
C GLN A 466 8.12 -70.24 -94.55
N LEU A 467 8.12 -69.24 -95.44
CA LEU A 467 8.53 -67.86 -95.13
C LEU A 467 7.57 -67.21 -94.12
N GLN A 468 6.26 -67.25 -94.38
CA GLN A 468 5.24 -66.67 -93.50
C GLN A 468 5.29 -67.19 -92.04
N ARG A 469 5.70 -68.45 -91.83
CA ARG A 469 5.82 -69.03 -90.48
C ARG A 469 7.02 -68.46 -89.71
N LYS A 470 8.08 -68.02 -90.39
CA LYS A 470 9.24 -67.38 -89.77
C LYS A 470 8.95 -65.93 -89.41
N ASP A 471 8.24 -65.20 -90.27
CA ASP A 471 7.82 -63.82 -90.01
C ASP A 471 6.95 -63.72 -88.75
N LEU A 472 5.92 -64.59 -88.64
CA LEU A 472 5.04 -64.65 -87.47
C LEU A 472 5.80 -64.90 -86.15
N HIS A 473 6.86 -65.69 -86.17
CA HIS A 473 7.67 -65.98 -84.99
C HIS A 473 8.54 -64.78 -84.57
N LEU A 474 9.07 -64.03 -85.55
CA LEU A 474 9.82 -62.79 -85.33
C LEU A 474 8.95 -61.72 -84.67
N ASP A 475 7.70 -61.54 -85.13
CA ASP A 475 6.78 -60.56 -84.57
C ASP A 475 6.32 -60.91 -83.14
N LEU A 476 6.15 -62.20 -82.83
CA LEU A 476 5.88 -62.66 -81.47
C LEU A 476 7.05 -62.37 -80.51
N LEU A 477 8.30 -62.53 -80.96
CA LEU A 477 9.48 -62.19 -80.15
C LEU A 477 9.62 -60.69 -79.94
N ARG A 478 9.40 -59.86 -80.98
CA ARG A 478 9.38 -58.39 -80.87
C ARG A 478 8.33 -57.90 -79.87
N ARG A 479 7.11 -58.44 -79.91
CA ARG A 479 6.05 -58.11 -78.94
C ARG A 479 6.44 -58.51 -77.51
N LYS A 480 7.01 -59.70 -77.31
CA LYS A 480 7.50 -60.13 -75.98
C LYS A 480 8.59 -59.21 -75.43
N LEU A 481 9.54 -58.78 -76.28
CA LEU A 481 10.59 -57.84 -75.89
C LEU A 481 10.00 -56.47 -75.49
N SER A 482 9.11 -55.92 -76.32
CA SER A 482 8.42 -54.65 -76.04
C SER A 482 7.68 -54.66 -74.70
N VAL A 483 6.91 -55.72 -74.41
CA VAL A 483 6.19 -55.89 -73.14
C VAL A 483 7.15 -56.01 -71.95
N GLN A 484 8.30 -56.67 -72.13
CA GLN A 484 9.32 -56.80 -71.09
C GLN A 484 10.02 -55.46 -70.80
N GLU A 485 10.35 -54.68 -71.83
CA GLU A 485 10.92 -53.34 -71.69
C GLU A 485 9.95 -52.38 -70.98
N GLU A 486 8.68 -52.41 -71.35
CA GLU A 486 7.62 -51.62 -70.73
C GLU A 486 7.40 -52.02 -69.26
N SER A 487 7.36 -53.32 -68.95
CA SER A 487 7.31 -53.85 -67.58
C SER A 487 8.51 -53.43 -66.72
N CYS A 488 9.70 -53.32 -67.31
CA CYS A 488 10.89 -52.79 -66.63
C CYS A 488 10.78 -51.27 -66.37
N ARG A 489 10.29 -50.48 -67.34
CA ARG A 489 10.07 -49.04 -67.17
C ARG A 489 9.03 -48.74 -66.08
N VAL A 490 7.88 -49.44 -66.11
CA VAL A 490 6.81 -49.28 -65.11
C VAL A 490 7.33 -49.60 -63.70
N ARG A 491 8.11 -50.68 -63.53
CA ARG A 491 8.73 -51.01 -62.23
C ARG A 491 9.71 -49.94 -61.74
N ALA A 492 10.49 -49.33 -62.64
CA ALA A 492 11.41 -48.25 -62.27
C ALA A 492 10.65 -46.98 -61.81
N VAL A 493 9.56 -46.61 -62.49
CA VAL A 493 8.71 -45.48 -62.10
C VAL A 493 8.04 -45.73 -60.73
N LEU A 494 7.42 -46.89 -60.55
CA LEU A 494 6.77 -47.24 -59.27
C LEU A 494 7.76 -47.28 -58.09
N GLN A 495 9.01 -47.69 -58.33
CA GLN A 495 10.06 -47.63 -57.31
C GLN A 495 10.44 -46.19 -56.96
N ALA A 496 10.61 -45.31 -57.97
CA ALA A 496 10.89 -43.89 -57.74
C ALA A 496 9.75 -43.19 -56.98
N GLU A 497 8.49 -43.43 -57.36
CA GLU A 497 7.30 -42.91 -56.66
C GLU A 497 7.23 -43.39 -55.20
N ARG A 498 7.56 -44.67 -54.95
CA ARG A 498 7.63 -45.24 -53.60
C ARG A 498 8.70 -44.57 -52.74
N ASP A 499 9.89 -44.35 -53.30
CA ASP A 499 11.01 -43.73 -52.57
C ASP A 499 10.76 -42.23 -52.33
N GLU A 500 10.12 -41.53 -53.27
CA GLU A 500 9.60 -40.17 -53.04
C GLU A 500 8.53 -40.14 -51.94
N ALA A 501 7.54 -41.02 -51.98
CA ALA A 501 6.50 -41.11 -50.94
C ALA A 501 7.10 -41.39 -49.56
N MET A 502 8.11 -42.28 -49.48
CA MET A 502 8.83 -42.55 -48.24
C MET A 502 9.63 -41.33 -47.75
N SER A 503 10.26 -40.57 -48.66
CA SER A 503 10.96 -39.32 -48.34
C SER A 503 10.01 -38.24 -47.81
N ARG A 504 8.85 -38.06 -48.46
CA ARG A 504 7.79 -37.14 -48.02
C ARG A 504 7.24 -37.55 -46.64
N SER A 505 6.96 -38.84 -46.43
CA SER A 505 6.51 -39.39 -45.15
C SER A 505 7.52 -39.13 -44.01
N LYS A 506 8.83 -39.38 -44.25
CA LYS A 506 9.89 -39.08 -43.27
C LYS A 506 10.02 -37.58 -42.95
N LYS A 507 9.79 -36.69 -43.91
CA LYS A 507 9.75 -35.24 -43.68
C LYS A 507 8.55 -34.83 -42.83
N LEU A 508 7.36 -35.35 -43.15
CA LEU A 508 6.13 -35.09 -42.41
C LEU A 508 6.21 -35.62 -40.97
N ALA A 509 6.76 -36.83 -40.75
CA ALA A 509 6.98 -37.37 -39.41
C ALA A 509 7.82 -36.44 -38.54
N ARG A 510 9.00 -36.00 -39.05
CA ARG A 510 9.85 -35.02 -38.35
C ARG A 510 9.16 -33.68 -38.09
N GLN A 511 8.24 -33.27 -38.97
CA GLN A 511 7.46 -32.05 -38.79
C GLN A 511 6.39 -32.24 -37.71
N CYS A 512 5.74 -33.39 -37.64
CA CYS A 512 4.84 -33.77 -36.54
C CYS A 512 5.59 -33.84 -35.20
N ASP A 513 6.80 -34.43 -35.15
CA ASP A 513 7.63 -34.49 -33.95
C ASP A 513 7.97 -33.08 -33.45
N LYS A 514 8.40 -32.18 -34.36
CA LYS A 514 8.70 -30.78 -34.05
C LYS A 514 7.48 -30.01 -33.55
N LEU A 515 6.32 -30.18 -34.19
CA LEU A 515 5.06 -29.55 -33.76
C LEU A 515 4.57 -30.11 -32.42
N SER A 516 4.78 -31.41 -32.16
CA SER A 516 4.45 -32.06 -30.89
C SER A 516 5.30 -31.53 -29.74
N ALA A 517 6.62 -31.36 -29.97
CA ALA A 517 7.52 -30.71 -29.02
C ALA A 517 7.08 -29.26 -28.73
N GLN A 518 6.83 -28.45 -29.78
CA GLN A 518 6.36 -27.08 -29.63
C GLN A 518 5.01 -26.98 -28.89
N LEU A 519 4.09 -27.93 -29.10
CA LEU A 519 2.83 -28.04 -28.37
C LEU A 519 3.06 -28.39 -26.88
N SER A 520 4.04 -29.26 -26.59
CA SER A 520 4.44 -29.59 -25.23
C SER A 520 5.02 -28.39 -24.50
N ASP A 521 5.93 -27.65 -25.15
CA ASP A 521 6.55 -26.43 -24.61
C ASP A 521 5.51 -25.34 -24.35
N ALA A 522 4.60 -25.10 -25.30
CA ALA A 522 3.50 -24.15 -25.13
C ALA A 522 2.54 -24.57 -23.99
N ARG A 523 2.30 -25.88 -23.80
CA ARG A 523 1.53 -26.40 -22.67
C ARG A 523 2.26 -26.26 -21.34
N ALA A 524 3.59 -26.36 -21.31
CA ALA A 524 4.39 -26.08 -20.12
C ALA A 524 4.30 -24.59 -19.75
N GLN A 525 4.56 -23.70 -20.70
CA GLN A 525 4.45 -22.24 -20.53
C GLN A 525 3.06 -21.81 -20.06
N LEU A 526 1.98 -22.44 -20.55
CA LEU A 526 0.62 -22.19 -20.06
C LEU A 526 0.39 -22.63 -18.60
N ARG A 527 1.04 -23.70 -18.13
CA ARG A 527 0.98 -24.08 -16.70
C ARG A 527 1.75 -23.08 -15.85
N ASP A 528 2.93 -22.67 -16.29
CA ASP A 528 3.77 -21.71 -15.57
C ASP A 528 3.09 -20.34 -15.47
N LEU A 529 2.46 -19.87 -16.56
CA LEU A 529 1.65 -18.65 -16.57
C LEU A 529 0.42 -18.76 -15.65
N ASN A 530 -0.25 -19.91 -15.61
CA ASN A 530 -1.38 -20.12 -14.69
C ASN A 530 -0.93 -20.16 -13.22
N ALA A 531 0.25 -20.71 -12.92
CA ALA A 531 0.83 -20.67 -11.58
C ALA A 531 1.16 -19.22 -11.17
N GLN A 532 1.85 -18.48 -12.03
CA GLN A 532 2.13 -17.05 -11.82
C GLN A 532 0.85 -16.21 -11.66
N LEU A 533 -0.23 -16.56 -12.36
CA LEU A 533 -1.54 -15.90 -12.21
C LEU A 533 -2.19 -16.21 -10.85
N ALA A 534 -2.01 -17.41 -10.31
CA ALA A 534 -2.45 -17.77 -8.97
C ALA A 534 -1.64 -17.02 -7.90
N ASP A 535 -0.31 -17.01 -8.01
CA ASP A 535 0.57 -16.24 -7.12
C ASP A 535 0.21 -14.74 -7.13
N ALA A 536 -0.07 -14.18 -8.33
CA ALA A 536 -0.52 -12.79 -8.48
C ALA A 536 -1.90 -12.52 -7.85
N ALA A 537 -2.80 -13.52 -7.83
CA ALA A 537 -4.07 -13.42 -7.12
C ALA A 537 -3.86 -13.39 -5.59
N ASP A 538 -2.95 -14.22 -5.07
CA ASP A 538 -2.62 -14.25 -3.63
C ASP A 538 -1.89 -12.97 -3.18
N TYR A 539 -1.00 -12.42 -4.00
CA TYR A 539 -0.42 -11.09 -3.77
C TYR A 539 -1.48 -9.99 -3.77
N LYS A 540 -2.52 -10.10 -4.62
CA LYS A 540 -3.64 -9.15 -4.63
C LYS A 540 -4.53 -9.29 -3.39
N ILE A 541 -4.81 -10.51 -2.93
CA ILE A 541 -5.58 -10.77 -1.69
C ILE A 541 -4.84 -10.18 -0.49
N THR A 542 -3.57 -10.53 -0.31
CA THR A 542 -2.76 -10.02 0.82
C THR A 542 -2.53 -8.50 0.75
N SER A 543 -2.46 -7.91 -0.44
CA SER A 543 -2.44 -6.44 -0.61
C SER A 543 -3.75 -5.79 -0.14
N LEU A 544 -4.91 -6.35 -0.50
CA LEU A 544 -6.22 -5.87 -0.06
C LEU A 544 -6.44 -6.03 1.45
N GLU A 545 -5.95 -7.10 2.05
CA GLU A 545 -5.96 -7.30 3.51
C GLU A 545 -5.10 -6.26 4.23
N ARG A 546 -3.90 -5.97 3.71
CA ARG A 546 -3.04 -4.90 4.23
C ARG A 546 -3.71 -3.52 4.10
N ALA A 547 -4.36 -3.23 2.98
CA ALA A 547 -5.11 -1.99 2.78
C ALA A 547 -6.24 -1.83 3.81
N ARG A 548 -7.08 -2.86 4.00
CA ARG A 548 -8.11 -2.88 5.06
C ARG A 548 -7.52 -2.68 6.45
N LYS A 549 -6.33 -3.26 6.73
CA LYS A 549 -5.67 -3.07 8.02
C LYS A 549 -5.15 -1.65 8.23
N ILE A 550 -4.68 -1.00 7.17
CA ILE A 550 -4.28 0.41 7.19
C ILE A 550 -5.50 1.30 7.47
N GLU A 551 -6.63 1.08 6.79
CA GLU A 551 -7.89 1.80 7.06
C GLU A 551 -8.36 1.64 8.52
N GLU A 552 -8.28 0.43 9.07
CA GLU A 552 -8.63 0.17 10.48
C GLU A 552 -7.68 0.91 11.45
N LEU A 553 -6.38 0.96 11.14
CA LEU A 553 -5.39 1.67 11.96
C LEU A 553 -5.54 3.20 11.85
N GLN A 554 -5.86 3.72 10.66
CA GLN A 554 -6.17 5.13 10.46
C GLN A 554 -7.41 5.54 11.27
N LYS A 555 -8.49 4.76 11.21
CA LYS A 555 -9.68 5.03 12.04
C LYS A 555 -9.37 5.04 13.54
N ARG A 556 -8.55 4.11 14.03
CA ARG A 556 -8.09 4.09 15.43
C ARG A 556 -7.20 5.29 15.78
N LEU A 557 -6.42 5.80 14.83
CA LEU A 557 -5.63 7.02 14.98
C LEU A 557 -6.55 8.24 15.10
N ASP A 558 -7.53 8.39 14.21
CA ASP A 558 -8.51 9.49 14.25
C ASP A 558 -9.29 9.51 15.58
N GLU A 559 -9.73 8.33 16.06
CA GLU A 559 -10.38 8.17 17.36
C GLU A 559 -9.47 8.60 18.52
N ALA A 560 -8.18 8.26 18.47
CA ALA A 560 -7.18 8.65 19.46
C ALA A 560 -6.86 10.17 19.40
N GLU A 561 -6.79 10.77 18.22
CA GLU A 561 -6.58 12.22 18.06
C GLU A 561 -7.79 13.04 18.52
N LEU A 562 -9.00 12.56 18.25
CA LEU A 562 -10.23 13.14 18.79
C LEU A 562 -10.23 13.09 20.32
N LEU A 563 -9.83 11.96 20.90
CA LEU A 563 -9.73 11.80 22.35
C LEU A 563 -8.64 12.70 22.96
N ARG A 564 -7.45 12.77 22.34
CA ARG A 564 -6.37 13.71 22.71
C ARG A 564 -6.87 15.16 22.71
N SER A 565 -7.63 15.54 21.69
CA SER A 565 -8.20 16.88 21.56
C SER A 565 -9.21 17.21 22.66
N ARG A 566 -10.07 16.25 23.04
CA ARG A 566 -10.99 16.39 24.19
C ARG A 566 -10.24 16.57 25.51
N TYR A 567 -9.22 15.74 25.78
CA TYR A 567 -8.42 15.87 27.00
C TYR A 567 -7.61 17.17 27.05
N ASN A 568 -7.05 17.62 25.91
CA ASN A 568 -6.34 18.89 25.85
C ASN A 568 -7.27 20.08 26.15
N ARG A 569 -8.49 20.10 25.58
CA ARG A 569 -9.53 21.08 25.97
C ARG A 569 -9.86 21.04 27.46
N LYS A 570 -10.01 19.84 28.04
CA LYS A 570 -10.27 19.68 29.49
C LYS A 570 -9.10 20.19 30.34
N VAL A 571 -7.86 19.94 29.94
CA VAL A 571 -6.66 20.46 30.62
C VAL A 571 -6.61 21.98 30.57
N ASN A 572 -6.96 22.61 29.45
CA ASN A 572 -7.01 24.07 29.35
C ASN A 572 -8.10 24.66 30.26
N VAL A 573 -9.33 24.12 30.25
CA VAL A 573 -10.39 24.54 31.18
C VAL A 573 -9.95 24.42 32.65
N LEU A 574 -9.24 23.35 33.01
CA LEU A 574 -8.71 23.19 34.38
C LEU A 574 -7.58 24.18 34.69
N LYS A 575 -6.72 24.52 33.73
CA LYS A 575 -5.70 25.58 33.89
C LYS A 575 -6.34 26.95 34.10
N ASP A 576 -7.38 27.26 33.34
CA ASP A 576 -8.10 28.53 33.42
C ASP A 576 -8.87 28.64 34.73
N GLN A 577 -9.49 27.54 35.21
CA GLN A 577 -10.06 27.47 36.57
C GLN A 577 -9.01 27.68 37.67
N VAL A 578 -7.83 27.03 37.58
CA VAL A 578 -6.74 27.23 38.55
C VAL A 578 -6.24 28.67 38.54
N ARG A 579 -6.12 29.29 37.35
CA ARG A 579 -5.74 30.70 37.20
C ARG A 579 -6.77 31.62 37.86
N ALA A 580 -8.05 31.47 37.53
CA ALA A 580 -9.13 32.27 38.09
C ALA A 580 -9.20 32.15 39.63
N THR A 581 -9.09 30.93 40.17
CA THR A 581 -9.02 30.72 41.64
C THR A 581 -7.81 31.41 42.26
N GLY A 582 -6.65 31.38 41.58
CA GLY A 582 -5.44 32.09 42.02
C GLY A 582 -5.61 33.61 42.01
N GLU A 583 -6.23 34.16 40.97
CA GLU A 583 -6.55 35.59 40.85
C GLU A 583 -7.53 36.03 41.95
N THR A 584 -8.59 35.25 42.23
CA THR A 584 -9.50 35.55 43.35
C THR A 584 -8.79 35.51 44.71
N PHE A 585 -7.87 34.57 44.92
CA PHE A 585 -7.12 34.49 46.17
C PHE A 585 -6.13 35.64 46.35
N GLU A 586 -5.43 36.06 45.28
CA GLU A 586 -4.60 37.28 45.30
C GLU A 586 -5.44 38.54 45.56
N GLN A 587 -6.66 38.63 45.00
CA GLN A 587 -7.58 39.75 45.23
C GLN A 587 -8.10 39.79 46.68
N GLU A 588 -8.44 38.65 47.26
CA GLU A 588 -8.77 38.55 48.70
C GLU A 588 -7.57 38.89 49.59
N ARG A 589 -6.37 38.42 49.25
CA ARG A 589 -5.14 38.71 50.00
C ARG A 589 -4.79 40.19 49.98
N THR A 590 -4.85 40.83 48.81
CA THR A 590 -4.60 42.28 48.69
C THR A 590 -5.68 43.12 49.36
N SER A 591 -6.95 42.71 49.29
CA SER A 591 -8.05 43.35 50.04
C SER A 591 -7.86 43.25 51.56
N THR A 592 -7.50 42.07 52.07
CA THR A 592 -7.24 41.87 53.51
C THR A 592 -5.96 42.56 53.99
N GLU A 593 -4.89 42.59 53.19
CA GLU A 593 -3.69 43.40 53.44
C GLU A 593 -4.04 44.90 53.53
N HIS A 594 -4.88 45.41 52.63
CA HIS A 594 -5.34 46.80 52.64
C HIS A 594 -6.20 47.13 53.88
N GLN A 595 -7.12 46.24 54.26
CA GLN A 595 -7.90 46.38 55.50
C GLN A 595 -7.01 46.39 56.75
N ILE A 596 -6.00 45.51 56.81
CA ILE A 596 -5.01 45.49 57.91
C ILE A 596 -4.19 46.78 57.95
N ALA A 597 -3.80 47.34 56.79
CA ALA A 597 -3.12 48.63 56.72
C ALA A 597 -3.99 49.76 57.26
N MET A 598 -5.25 49.85 56.84
CA MET A 598 -6.21 50.84 57.38
C MET A 598 -6.40 50.71 58.90
N LEU A 599 -6.56 49.48 59.42
CA LEU A 599 -6.70 49.24 60.85
C LEU A 599 -5.43 49.61 61.64
N ARG A 600 -4.24 49.44 61.06
CA ARG A 600 -2.98 49.90 61.65
C ARG A 600 -2.90 51.42 61.69
N ASP A 601 -3.33 52.10 60.64
CA ASP A 601 -3.37 53.57 60.58
C ASP A 601 -4.38 54.15 61.56
N ASP A 602 -5.57 53.56 61.69
CA ASP A 602 -6.55 53.95 62.72
C ASP A 602 -6.05 53.69 64.14
N LEU A 603 -5.33 52.58 64.36
CA LEU A 603 -4.68 52.30 65.64
C LEU A 603 -3.55 53.32 65.93
N ALA A 604 -2.83 53.79 64.92
CA ALA A 604 -1.83 54.85 65.06
C ALA A 604 -2.49 56.20 65.40
N ARG A 605 -3.52 56.60 64.64
CA ARG A 605 -4.31 57.82 64.88
C ARG A 605 -4.94 57.85 66.29
N THR A 606 -5.51 56.73 66.74
CA THR A 606 -6.12 56.63 68.07
C THR A 606 -5.08 56.67 69.20
N LYS A 607 -3.90 56.06 69.02
CA LYS A 607 -2.76 56.21 69.95
C LYS A 607 -2.26 57.64 70.04
N GLU A 608 -2.14 58.34 68.90
CA GLU A 608 -1.71 59.74 68.87
C GLU A 608 -2.74 60.66 69.54
N ALA A 609 -4.03 60.48 69.24
CA ALA A 609 -5.11 61.20 69.91
C ALA A 609 -5.15 60.94 71.43
N LEU A 610 -4.91 59.70 71.86
CA LEU A 610 -4.80 59.36 73.28
C LEU A 610 -3.61 60.06 73.96
N ALA A 611 -2.44 60.07 73.31
CA ALA A 611 -1.24 60.74 73.82
C ALA A 611 -1.40 62.28 73.89
N GLU A 612 -2.16 62.88 72.96
CA GLU A 612 -2.56 64.28 73.01
C GLU A 612 -3.55 64.56 74.16
N CYS A 613 -4.54 63.69 74.39
CA CYS A 613 -5.45 63.78 75.53
C CYS A 613 -4.69 63.68 76.87
N GLN A 614 -3.77 62.72 77.01
CA GLN A 614 -2.91 62.58 78.19
C GLN A 614 -2.03 63.82 78.43
N ARG A 615 -1.49 64.43 77.37
CA ARG A 615 -0.73 65.70 77.49
C ARG A 615 -1.62 66.86 77.97
N ARG A 616 -2.85 66.98 77.47
CA ARG A 616 -3.82 68.00 77.92
C ARG A 616 -4.26 67.77 79.37
N GLU A 617 -4.52 66.53 79.76
CA GLU A 617 -4.85 66.14 81.13
C GLU A 617 -3.71 66.51 82.09
N ALA A 618 -2.45 66.18 81.74
CA ALA A 618 -1.29 66.55 82.53
C ALA A 618 -1.11 68.08 82.67
N GLN A 619 -1.39 68.85 81.60
CA GLN A 619 -1.40 70.31 81.65
C GLN A 619 -2.49 70.86 82.58
N LEU A 620 -3.72 70.36 82.47
CA LEU A 620 -4.84 70.73 83.35
C LEU A 620 -4.55 70.38 84.81
N GLN A 621 -3.96 69.21 85.07
CA GLN A 621 -3.56 68.80 86.42
C GLN A 621 -2.44 69.69 86.98
N SER A 622 -1.48 70.11 86.16
CA SER A 622 -0.43 71.06 86.53
C SER A 622 -0.99 72.45 86.85
N PHE A 623 -1.95 72.93 86.04
CA PHE A 623 -2.66 74.19 86.27
C PHE A 623 -3.50 74.15 87.56
N ARG A 624 -4.26 73.07 87.76
CA ARG A 624 -5.02 72.79 88.99
C ARG A 624 -4.13 72.78 90.23
N ASN A 625 -2.98 72.10 90.17
CA ASN A 625 -2.00 72.09 91.25
C ASN A 625 -1.42 73.50 91.53
N SER A 626 -1.27 74.33 90.50
CA SER A 626 -0.78 75.71 90.65
C SER A 626 -1.83 76.61 91.32
N ILE A 627 -3.10 76.50 90.93
CA ILE A 627 -4.23 77.16 91.61
C ILE A 627 -4.32 76.72 93.08
N ALA A 628 -4.24 75.41 93.34
CA ALA A 628 -4.32 74.88 94.69
C ALA A 628 -3.19 75.42 95.58
N LYS A 629 -1.95 75.54 95.07
CA LYS A 629 -0.84 76.19 95.77
C LYS A 629 -1.12 77.67 96.09
N LEU A 630 -1.62 78.44 95.11
CA LEU A 630 -1.98 79.86 95.32
C LEU A 630 -3.10 80.05 96.35
N LEU A 631 -4.01 79.07 96.48
CA LEU A 631 -5.10 79.04 97.46
C LEU A 631 -4.73 78.41 98.81
N GLY A 632 -3.47 78.00 99.02
CA GLY A 632 -3.01 77.35 100.26
C GLY A 632 -3.58 75.93 100.48
N ILE A 633 -4.07 75.28 99.42
CA ILE A 633 -4.66 73.93 99.48
C ILE A 633 -3.53 72.89 99.40
N LEU A 634 -3.22 72.27 100.54
CA LEU A 634 -2.17 71.25 100.68
C LEU A 634 -2.42 69.97 99.86
N VAL A 635 -3.68 69.62 99.60
CA VAL A 635 -4.07 68.41 98.84
C VAL A 635 -5.00 68.81 97.69
N PRO A 636 -4.47 69.09 96.48
CA PRO A 636 -5.28 69.53 95.33
C PRO A 636 -6.34 68.52 94.88
N ALA A 637 -6.19 67.25 95.25
CA ALA A 637 -7.14 66.18 94.94
C ALA A 637 -8.37 66.14 95.86
N SER A 638 -8.31 66.73 97.07
CA SER A 638 -9.41 66.66 98.05
C SER A 638 -10.42 67.81 97.94
N VAL A 639 -10.35 68.61 96.88
CA VAL A 639 -11.18 69.80 96.66
C VAL A 639 -11.72 69.75 95.23
N SER A 640 -12.99 70.08 95.03
CA SER A 640 -13.58 70.11 93.67
C SER A 640 -13.12 71.34 92.88
N ASP A 641 -13.11 71.27 91.55
CA ASP A 641 -12.77 72.44 90.72
C ASP A 641 -13.73 73.61 90.96
N PHE A 642 -15.02 73.31 91.16
CA PHE A 642 -16.03 74.31 91.57
C PHE A 642 -15.66 75.01 92.87
N GLU A 643 -15.18 74.29 93.88
CA GLU A 643 -14.80 74.87 95.16
C GLU A 643 -13.50 75.68 95.07
N MET A 644 -12.51 75.23 94.29
CA MET A 644 -11.31 76.03 94.00
C MET A 644 -11.66 77.33 93.27
N VAL A 645 -12.52 77.27 92.25
CA VAL A 645 -13.03 78.46 91.54
C VAL A 645 -13.79 79.38 92.50
N SER A 646 -14.63 78.85 93.39
CA SER A 646 -15.34 79.65 94.39
C SER A 646 -14.41 80.35 95.39
N ARG A 647 -13.33 79.67 95.83
CA ARG A 647 -12.30 80.27 96.71
C ARG A 647 -11.49 81.35 95.97
N LEU A 648 -11.12 81.10 94.70
CA LEU A 648 -10.48 82.09 93.83
C LEU A 648 -11.37 83.32 93.63
N GLN A 649 -12.66 83.13 93.34
CA GLN A 649 -13.61 84.22 93.15
C GLN A 649 -13.71 85.08 94.41
N LYS A 650 -13.89 84.48 95.59
CA LYS A 650 -13.90 85.22 96.87
C LYS A 650 -12.61 86.01 97.13
N LEU A 651 -11.46 85.50 96.71
CA LEU A 651 -10.17 86.17 96.86
C LEU A 651 -10.01 87.33 95.85
N ILE A 652 -10.51 87.17 94.63
CA ILE A 652 -10.59 88.23 93.61
C ILE A 652 -11.57 89.33 94.06
N ASP A 653 -12.75 88.96 94.56
CA ASP A 653 -13.76 89.89 95.06
C ASP A 653 -13.21 90.68 96.27
N ALA A 654 -12.58 89.99 97.23
CA ALA A 654 -11.94 90.65 98.38
C ALA A 654 -10.78 91.58 97.95
N HIS A 655 -9.99 91.22 96.94
CA HIS A 655 -8.96 92.09 96.38
C HIS A 655 -9.58 93.29 95.62
N HIS A 656 -10.71 93.09 94.93
CA HIS A 656 -11.44 94.15 94.25
C HIS A 656 -12.02 95.15 95.25
N ASP A 657 -12.66 94.68 96.31
CA ASP A 657 -13.15 95.48 97.43
C ASP A 657 -12.01 96.23 98.12
N PHE A 658 -10.90 95.55 98.42
CA PHE A 658 -9.69 96.20 98.96
C PHE A 658 -9.17 97.30 98.03
N THR A 659 -9.13 97.06 96.71
CA THR A 659 -8.72 98.06 95.71
C THR A 659 -9.69 99.24 95.65
N ILE A 660 -11.00 99.01 95.77
CA ILE A 660 -12.03 100.06 95.85
C ILE A 660 -11.87 100.89 97.12
N VAL A 661 -11.54 100.26 98.26
CA VAL A 661 -11.29 100.95 99.53
C VAL A 661 -9.98 101.75 99.49
N SER A 662 -8.89 101.20 98.94
CA SER A 662 -7.64 101.92 98.73
C SER A 662 -7.81 103.17 97.86
N ARG A 663 -8.66 103.10 96.81
CA ARG A 663 -9.00 104.25 95.96
C ARG A 663 -9.79 105.37 96.66
N ARG A 664 -10.24 105.20 97.92
CA ARG A 664 -10.92 106.27 98.68
C ARG A 664 -9.98 107.14 99.52
N TYR A 665 -8.68 106.84 99.57
CA TYR A 665 -7.69 107.65 100.27
C TYR A 665 -6.82 108.53 99.35
N ASP A 666 -6.89 108.34 98.03
CA ASP A 666 -6.24 109.19 97.02
C ASP A 666 -7.30 109.81 96.10
N ASP A 667 -7.75 111.03 96.40
CA ASP A 667 -8.48 111.89 95.46
C ASP A 667 -7.92 113.31 95.45
N PRO A 668 -7.20 113.68 94.37
CA PRO A 668 -7.14 115.05 93.89
C PRO A 668 -7.63 115.16 92.44
N ALA A 669 -8.95 115.06 92.26
CA ALA A 669 -9.80 115.93 91.45
C ALA A 669 -9.37 116.31 89.99
N LEU A 670 -10.12 115.71 89.04
CA LEU A 670 -10.78 116.35 87.88
C LEU A 670 -10.00 116.71 86.58
N LEU A 671 -10.75 116.60 85.46
CA LEU A 671 -10.48 117.00 84.06
C LEU A 671 -9.53 116.06 83.27
N ARG A 672 -9.84 115.55 82.06
CA ARG A 672 -10.94 115.66 81.07
C ARG A 672 -11.10 114.28 80.39
N ALA A 673 -12.28 113.68 80.24
CA ALA A 673 -13.35 113.94 79.25
C ALA A 673 -13.13 113.33 77.83
N SER A 674 -14.13 112.54 77.38
CA SER A 674 -14.38 112.06 76.00
C SER A 674 -13.43 111.01 75.40
N SER A 675 -13.87 110.02 74.59
CA SER A 675 -15.24 109.74 74.06
C SER A 675 -15.30 108.39 73.31
N ARG A 676 -16.52 107.80 73.17
CA ARG A 676 -16.98 106.87 72.10
C ARG A 676 -16.23 105.51 71.95
N SER A 677 -16.79 104.41 71.42
CA SER A 677 -18.18 103.90 71.23
C SER A 677 -18.08 102.39 70.85
N PRO A 678 -19.16 101.57 70.95
CA PRO A 678 -19.11 100.09 70.84
C PRO A 678 -19.69 99.58 69.48
N PRO A 679 -20.22 98.34 69.31
CA PRO A 679 -19.75 96.99 69.65
C PRO A 679 -19.42 96.22 68.31
N PRO A 680 -20.13 95.19 67.75
CA PRO A 680 -20.76 93.96 68.28
C PRO A 680 -20.47 92.61 67.53
N SER A 681 -20.55 91.51 68.30
CA SER A 681 -21.22 90.21 68.04
C SER A 681 -21.31 89.55 66.64
N ARG A 682 -21.09 88.21 66.61
CA ARG A 682 -21.90 87.15 65.94
C ARG A 682 -21.45 85.78 66.51
N CYS A 683 -22.26 84.86 67.04
CA CYS A 683 -23.52 84.23 66.58
C CYS A 683 -23.42 83.42 65.28
N ARG A 684 -23.32 82.08 65.40
CA ARG A 684 -24.18 81.01 64.80
C ARG A 684 -23.51 79.64 65.02
N THR A 685 -24.03 78.75 65.87
CA THR A 685 -25.09 77.73 65.59
C THR A 685 -24.80 76.76 64.43
N ARG A 686 -24.37 75.51 64.74
CA ARG A 686 -25.16 74.28 64.51
C ARG A 686 -24.37 73.00 64.83
N THR A 687 -24.85 72.25 65.82
CA THR A 687 -24.91 70.78 65.82
C THR A 687 -26.30 70.35 65.30
N PRO A 688 -26.65 69.05 65.16
CA PRO A 688 -25.84 67.82 65.08
C PRO A 688 -26.23 66.93 63.86
N ASP A 689 -25.75 65.67 63.85
CA ASP A 689 -26.50 64.45 63.47
C ASP A 689 -26.93 64.20 61.99
N ARG A 690 -27.07 62.96 61.50
CA ARG A 690 -26.63 61.62 61.97
C ARG A 690 -26.78 60.61 60.81
N SER A 691 -26.14 59.45 60.96
CA SER A 691 -26.69 58.12 60.56
C SER A 691 -26.88 57.75 59.08
N LEU A 692 -26.12 56.73 58.67
CA LEU A 692 -26.54 55.52 57.92
C LEU A 692 -27.82 55.59 57.05
N ARG A 693 -27.71 55.10 55.81
CA ARG A 693 -28.16 53.72 55.53
C ARG A 693 -27.47 53.05 54.35
N TYR A 694 -27.60 51.73 54.38
CA TYR A 694 -27.10 50.70 53.47
C TYR A 694 -28.03 50.54 52.25
N ASP A 695 -27.61 49.63 51.37
CA ASP A 695 -28.27 49.01 50.20
C ASP A 695 -27.79 49.59 48.86
N ASP A 696 -27.14 48.87 47.94
CA ASP A 696 -27.27 47.50 47.38
C ASP A 696 -27.83 47.54 45.94
N SER A 697 -27.39 46.59 45.12
CA SER A 697 -27.71 46.36 43.71
C SER A 697 -27.19 47.40 42.69
N GLY A 698 -26.51 46.89 41.65
CA GLY A 698 -25.88 47.72 40.62
C GLY A 698 -25.15 46.91 39.54
N TYR A 699 -25.74 45.79 39.10
CA TYR A 699 -25.25 45.03 37.95
C TYR A 699 -25.31 45.93 36.69
N ALA A 700 -24.18 46.11 36.01
CA ALA A 700 -24.11 46.79 34.71
C ALA A 700 -23.18 46.01 33.78
N ASP A 701 -23.79 45.43 32.74
CA ASP A 701 -23.23 44.54 31.74
C ASP A 701 -22.47 45.32 30.64
N PRO A 702 -21.24 44.93 30.26
CA PRO A 702 -20.64 45.35 29.00
C PRO A 702 -20.94 44.30 27.92
N ALA A 703 -21.78 44.70 26.96
CA ALA A 703 -22.25 43.85 25.87
C ALA A 703 -21.11 43.13 25.11
N PHE A 704 -21.27 41.82 24.94
CA PHE A 704 -20.56 41.04 23.94
C PHE A 704 -21.21 41.26 22.57
N ASP A 705 -20.47 41.81 21.61
CA ASP A 705 -20.85 41.70 20.20
C ASP A 705 -20.70 40.26 19.72
N ILE A 706 -21.64 39.85 18.87
CA ILE A 706 -21.76 38.48 18.36
C ILE A 706 -21.14 38.44 16.95
N ASP A 707 -19.89 37.95 16.85
CA ASP A 707 -19.33 37.47 15.59
C ASP A 707 -19.72 35.99 15.39
N ASP A 708 -20.84 35.76 14.71
CA ASP A 708 -21.35 34.44 14.32
C ASP A 708 -21.12 34.22 12.82
N ASP A 709 -19.94 33.72 12.43
CA ASP A 709 -19.63 33.41 11.04
C ASP A 709 -18.70 32.18 10.90
N LEU A 710 -19.23 30.99 11.21
CA LEU A 710 -18.45 29.74 11.14
C LEU A 710 -19.23 28.49 10.67
N TYR A 711 -20.12 28.65 9.69
CA TYR A 711 -20.67 27.53 8.91
C TYR A 711 -20.88 27.87 7.42
N LYS A 712 -19.80 27.89 6.62
CA LYS A 712 -19.88 27.63 5.17
C LYS A 712 -18.82 26.65 4.68
N THR A 713 -19.22 25.88 3.67
CA THR A 713 -18.60 24.63 3.24
C THR A 713 -17.61 24.78 2.08
N ARG A 714 -16.60 23.89 2.11
CA ARG A 714 -15.88 23.26 0.97
C ARG A 714 -14.75 24.03 0.25
N PRO A 715 -13.77 23.27 -0.32
CA PRO A 715 -12.55 23.79 -0.93
C PRO A 715 -12.69 24.04 -2.45
N PRO A 716 -11.62 24.52 -3.10
CA PRO A 716 -11.19 23.86 -4.34
C PRO A 716 -9.67 23.73 -4.54
N LEU A 717 -9.32 22.72 -5.36
CA LEU A 717 -8.00 22.37 -5.96
C LEU A 717 -6.96 21.74 -5.03
#